data_AF-A0A9N8DF91-F1
#
_entry.id   AF-A0A9N8DF91-F1
#
_cell.length_a   1.000
_cell.length_b   1.000
_cell.length_c   1.000
_cell.angle_alpha   90.00
_cell.angle_beta   90.00
_cell.angle_gamma   90.00
#
_symmetry.space_group_name_H-M   'P 1'
#
loop_
_entity.id
_entity.type
_entity.pdbx_description
1 polymer ?
#
loop_
_entity_poly.entity_id
_entity_poly.type
_entity_poly.pdbx_seq_one_letter_code
_entity_poly.pdbx_strand_id
1 'polypeptide(L)'
;MTAMDRQLIKLFLVHVLALAVLPTQTSARQHVIWSFGNSLSAQSGSIVGYFQCFYRGYASQFGVTRVDTPRYTPGGASFGTHWGHLLYDDNKPLFENGGDWRTQHPWVFLQEQSAMPAIPSQLQISIFNLRGLVNYFKNTTVERAMLIQTWGYEFGTSSNGVDFPDMPSHNQALLDGYVQMQQAVHSDEYNVFLAPCGLAWEKTYWNCLDKGIDPMANDTCIFRKLYNDPTHPSSAGVYTCALTVFSAMTGLHPSTQSCKGSLSSDELDQIRTAVSQAIEETHSSGLITYMFDELWPTPMPTPGPPSGTPTAAPTISPQPSLPPQTATLPPQITIVNPGLNENAIAAGRNSKVLILGNELLGNFNVSEQFTRIHSNLLAEYNAGGRISITSNTPEGATWHWHVNTIGESDPVLYSSEDGVDFDWIVLQEDIALMSNASTAKDSAMLAGAVHMMITKSHRAKTVFVLTFGGRNGYNDGDGTVYPHFMSHNEALLENYYMCVRQTYDVADPTYLLPVAMAAEAIYMEDWETGRDPATDEESLFYRLYAEDGVHPSAEGSYLIAVTLSSFMSGLDPTRITWFPDGGSGDLENLDVAEADAVRIREVAGRVVQMADRPSYTSLAAKDHCMVSIASTMTALWFLL
;
A
#
# COMPACT_ATOMS: atom_id res chain seq x y z
N MET A 1 -61.13 27.96 48.06
CA MET A 1 -60.02 27.05 47.74
C MET A 1 -59.79 26.08 48.88
N THR A 2 -60.13 24.82 48.62
CA THR A 2 -59.91 23.70 49.54
C THR A 2 -58.41 23.43 49.71
N ALA A 3 -58.03 22.65 50.73
CA ALA A 3 -56.63 22.23 50.91
C ALA A 3 -56.08 21.47 49.68
N MET A 4 -56.96 20.81 48.93
CA MET A 4 -56.65 20.12 47.68
C MET A 4 -56.31 21.11 46.54
N ASP A 5 -57.04 22.22 46.45
CA ASP A 5 -56.79 23.26 45.44
C ASP A 5 -55.41 23.93 45.62
N ARG A 6 -54.94 24.07 46.87
CA ARG A 6 -53.61 24.64 47.16
C ARG A 6 -52.48 23.68 46.81
N GLN A 7 -52.70 22.36 46.88
CA GLN A 7 -51.70 21.38 46.45
C GLN A 7 -51.64 21.25 44.94
N LEU A 8 -52.78 21.29 44.24
CA LEU A 8 -52.82 21.27 42.78
C LEU A 8 -52.16 22.52 42.18
N ILE A 9 -52.41 23.71 42.74
CA ILE A 9 -51.75 24.95 42.27
C ILE A 9 -50.24 24.94 42.58
N LYS A 10 -49.81 24.36 43.71
CA LYS A 10 -48.37 24.17 43.99
C LYS A 10 -47.72 23.17 43.03
N LEU A 11 -48.38 22.06 42.70
CA LEU A 11 -47.87 21.10 41.71
C LEU A 11 -47.78 21.71 40.32
N PHE A 12 -48.78 22.52 39.94
CA PHE A 12 -48.84 23.20 38.65
C PHE A 12 -47.79 24.31 38.53
N LEU A 13 -47.58 25.12 39.58
CA LEU A 13 -46.50 26.13 39.60
C LEU A 13 -45.11 25.51 39.59
N VAL A 14 -44.90 24.37 40.27
CA VAL A 14 -43.62 23.65 40.22
C VAL A 14 -43.39 23.05 38.83
N HIS A 15 -44.42 22.55 38.14
CA HIS A 15 -44.28 22.08 36.75
C HIS A 15 -44.05 23.23 35.76
N VAL A 16 -44.73 24.38 35.91
CA VAL A 16 -44.56 25.53 35.02
C VAL A 16 -43.22 26.25 35.25
N LEU A 17 -42.69 26.28 36.48
CA LEU A 17 -41.33 26.79 36.75
C LEU A 17 -40.23 25.80 36.36
N ALA A 18 -40.47 24.49 36.40
CA ALA A 18 -39.52 23.47 35.91
C ALA A 18 -39.44 23.43 34.37
N LEU A 19 -40.48 23.90 33.66
CA LEU A 19 -40.50 24.01 32.20
C LEU A 19 -39.93 25.33 31.65
N ALA A 20 -39.68 26.34 32.50
CA ALA A 20 -39.27 27.68 32.06
C ALA A 20 -37.78 28.01 32.27
N VAL A 21 -36.98 27.11 32.86
CA VAL A 21 -35.52 27.25 32.97
C VAL A 21 -34.85 25.90 32.73
N LEU A 22 -35.02 25.35 31.53
CA LEU A 22 -33.98 24.51 30.97
C LEU A 22 -33.02 25.47 30.27
N PRO A 23 -31.76 25.64 30.74
CA PRO A 23 -30.77 26.26 29.89
C PRO A 23 -30.73 25.41 28.62
N THR A 24 -31.09 26.00 27.48
CA THR A 24 -30.71 25.45 26.19
C THR A 24 -29.20 25.46 26.19
N GLN A 25 -28.57 24.36 26.64
CA GLN A 25 -27.20 24.07 26.28
C GLN A 25 -27.21 23.86 24.77
N THR A 26 -27.11 24.95 24.01
CA THR A 26 -26.60 24.88 22.65
C THR A 26 -25.18 24.35 22.81
N SER A 27 -25.02 23.04 22.64
CA SER A 27 -23.70 22.44 22.55
C SER A 27 -22.91 23.23 21.52
N ALA A 28 -21.74 23.69 21.91
CA ALA A 28 -20.76 24.28 21.01
C ALA A 28 -20.58 23.35 19.79
N ARG A 29 -20.99 23.79 18.60
CA ARG A 29 -20.79 23.00 17.37
C ARG A 29 -19.30 23.03 17.04
N GLN A 30 -18.70 21.85 16.92
CA GLN A 30 -17.26 21.70 16.70
C GLN A 30 -17.01 20.97 15.39
N HIS A 31 -16.07 21.48 14.58
CA HIS A 31 -15.55 20.78 13.42
C HIS A 31 -14.15 20.24 13.75
N VAL A 32 -13.90 18.98 13.41
CA VAL A 32 -12.58 18.37 13.53
C VAL A 32 -12.19 17.82 12.16
N ILE A 33 -11.09 18.35 11.61
CA ILE A 33 -10.60 18.04 10.26
C ILE A 33 -9.22 17.39 10.38
N TRP A 34 -9.14 16.09 10.11
CA TRP A 34 -7.89 15.34 10.22
C TRP A 34 -7.01 15.55 8.99
N SER A 35 -5.70 15.65 9.19
CA SER A 35 -4.72 15.70 8.10
C SER A 35 -3.71 14.57 8.21
N PHE A 36 -3.58 13.82 7.12
CA PHE A 36 -2.57 12.80 6.89
C PHE A 36 -1.61 13.31 5.82
N GLY A 37 -0.32 13.30 6.13
CA GLY A 37 0.73 13.72 5.22
C GLY A 37 2.10 13.47 5.82
N ASN A 38 3.08 14.28 5.46
CA ASN A 38 4.45 14.12 5.96
C ASN A 38 5.12 15.46 6.31
N SER A 39 6.45 15.53 6.23
CA SER A 39 7.22 16.74 6.53
C SER A 39 6.76 17.95 5.71
N LEU A 40 6.22 17.76 4.52
CA LEU A 40 5.70 18.85 3.67
C LEU A 40 4.48 19.55 4.29
N SER A 41 3.64 18.83 5.01
CA SER A 41 2.46 19.40 5.67
C SER A 41 2.70 19.83 7.13
N ALA A 42 3.84 19.43 7.71
CA ALA A 42 4.17 19.64 9.12
C ALA A 42 5.08 20.85 9.43
N GLN A 43 5.77 21.41 8.42
CA GLN A 43 6.73 22.52 8.56
C GLN A 43 6.13 23.82 9.14
N SER A 44 6.96 24.68 9.75
CA SER A 44 6.67 25.99 10.38
C SER A 44 5.23 26.51 10.24
N GLY A 45 4.41 26.26 11.27
CA GLY A 45 2.99 26.68 11.32
C GLY A 45 2.00 25.62 10.83
N SER A 46 2.45 24.63 10.05
CA SER A 46 1.71 23.56 9.37
C SER A 46 0.61 24.06 8.43
N ILE A 47 0.36 23.35 7.33
CA ILE A 47 -0.71 23.73 6.37
C ILE A 47 -2.04 23.85 7.11
N VAL A 48 -2.31 22.88 7.99
CA VAL A 48 -3.52 22.84 8.82
C VAL A 48 -3.61 23.94 9.86
N GLY A 49 -2.51 24.54 10.30
CA GLY A 49 -2.53 25.63 11.27
C GLY A 49 -2.98 26.94 10.65
N TYR A 50 -2.43 27.31 9.50
CA TYR A 50 -2.92 28.47 8.74
C TYR A 50 -4.35 28.24 8.22
N PHE A 51 -4.65 27.03 7.73
CA PHE A 51 -6.01 26.68 7.31
C PHE A 51 -7.01 26.85 8.47
N GLN A 52 -6.69 26.39 9.68
CA GLN A 52 -7.54 26.57 10.86
C GLN A 52 -7.80 28.06 11.13
N CYS A 53 -6.81 28.93 10.91
CA CYS A 53 -6.96 30.38 11.03
C CYS A 53 -8.02 30.92 10.05
N PHE A 54 -7.93 30.53 8.76
CA PHE A 54 -8.86 30.94 7.71
C PHE A 54 -10.27 30.39 7.95
N TYR A 55 -10.34 29.10 8.21
CA TYR A 55 -11.60 28.36 8.30
C TYR A 55 -12.44 28.75 9.51
N ARG A 56 -11.84 29.19 10.63
CA ARG A 56 -12.60 29.68 11.80
C ARG A 56 -13.55 30.83 11.45
N GLY A 57 -13.10 31.78 10.64
CA GLY A 57 -13.93 32.91 10.21
C GLY A 57 -15.12 32.46 9.36
N TYR A 58 -14.88 31.50 8.45
CA TYR A 58 -15.93 30.89 7.64
C TYR A 58 -16.91 30.06 8.47
N ALA A 59 -16.40 29.13 9.27
CA ALA A 59 -17.20 28.18 10.05
C ALA A 59 -18.09 28.87 11.10
N SER A 60 -17.64 30.00 11.67
CA SER A 60 -18.45 30.76 12.64
C SER A 60 -19.76 31.29 12.07
N GLN A 61 -19.84 31.53 10.75
CA GLN A 61 -21.08 31.92 10.06
C GLN A 61 -22.14 30.82 10.09
N PHE A 62 -21.73 29.56 10.29
CA PHE A 62 -22.59 28.38 10.40
C PHE A 62 -22.78 27.90 11.85
N GLY A 63 -22.49 28.78 12.81
CA GLY A 63 -22.62 28.49 14.25
C GLY A 63 -21.55 27.54 14.80
N VAL A 64 -20.46 27.28 14.06
CA VAL A 64 -19.33 26.49 14.54
C VAL A 64 -18.49 27.35 15.48
N THR A 65 -18.41 26.95 16.73
CA THR A 65 -17.72 27.69 17.79
C THR A 65 -16.29 27.19 18.03
N ARG A 66 -15.94 26.01 17.49
CA ARG A 66 -14.60 25.43 17.60
C ARG A 66 -14.23 24.68 16.32
N VAL A 67 -13.01 24.89 15.85
CA VAL A 67 -12.41 24.14 14.75
C VAL A 67 -11.12 23.54 15.29
N ASP A 68 -10.94 22.23 15.17
CA ASP A 68 -9.69 21.53 15.46
C ASP A 68 -9.16 20.88 14.19
N THR A 69 -7.84 20.90 14.01
CA THR A 69 -7.17 20.34 12.84
C THR A 69 -6.04 19.39 13.25
N PRO A 70 -6.38 18.23 13.85
CA PRO A 70 -5.38 17.24 14.23
C PRO A 70 -4.61 16.73 13.00
N ARG A 71 -3.36 16.36 13.20
CA ARG A 71 -2.47 15.91 12.11
C ARG A 71 -1.69 14.67 12.51
N TYR A 72 -1.53 13.76 11.55
CA TYR A 72 -0.61 12.63 11.62
C TYR A 72 0.35 12.74 10.44
N THR A 73 1.54 13.26 10.71
CA THR A 73 2.50 13.65 9.67
C THR A 73 3.91 13.09 9.89
N PRO A 74 4.12 11.76 9.86
CA PRO A 74 5.45 11.16 9.97
C PRO A 74 6.34 11.60 8.79
N GLY A 75 7.66 11.71 9.03
CA GLY A 75 8.60 12.08 7.96
C GLY A 75 8.57 11.07 6.81
N GLY A 76 8.49 11.57 5.57
CA GLY A 76 8.47 10.74 4.37
C GLY A 76 7.25 9.83 4.19
N ALA A 77 6.21 9.96 5.02
CA ALA A 77 5.02 9.10 4.92
C ALA A 77 4.34 9.20 3.55
N SER A 78 3.96 8.05 3.03
CA SER A 78 3.09 7.88 1.85
C SER A 78 1.66 7.55 2.25
N PHE A 79 0.72 7.52 1.30
CA PHE A 79 -0.63 6.99 1.55
C PHE A 79 -0.61 5.57 2.10
N GLY A 80 0.29 4.71 1.62
CA GLY A 80 0.46 3.36 2.18
C GLY A 80 0.91 3.37 3.63
N THR A 81 1.78 4.32 4.01
CA THR A 81 2.19 4.50 5.42
C THR A 81 0.99 4.87 6.30
N HIS A 82 0.16 5.81 5.84
CA HIS A 82 -1.03 6.24 6.56
C HIS A 82 -2.09 5.16 6.65
N TRP A 83 -2.31 4.42 5.57
CA TRP A 83 -3.27 3.34 5.54
C TRP A 83 -2.87 2.22 6.50
N GLY A 84 -1.60 1.81 6.48
CA GLY A 84 -1.06 0.85 7.44
C GLY A 84 -1.24 1.32 8.89
N HIS A 85 -1.00 2.59 9.20
CA HIS A 85 -1.26 3.14 10.53
C HIS A 85 -2.74 3.03 10.93
N LEU A 86 -3.67 3.34 10.03
CA LEU A 86 -5.12 3.26 10.31
C LEU A 86 -5.64 1.83 10.48
N LEU A 87 -4.99 0.84 9.87
CA LEU A 87 -5.38 -0.56 10.03
C LEU A 87 -4.76 -1.16 11.31
N TYR A 88 -3.47 -0.96 11.53
CA TYR A 88 -2.69 -1.81 12.42
C TYR A 88 -2.19 -1.12 13.70
N ASP A 89 -2.29 0.20 13.82
CA ASP A 89 -1.79 0.90 15.02
C ASP A 89 -2.88 0.94 16.12
N ASP A 90 -2.50 0.58 17.34
CA ASP A 90 -3.35 0.70 18.53
C ASP A 90 -3.58 2.16 18.94
N ASN A 91 -2.71 3.07 18.52
CA ASN A 91 -2.82 4.52 18.74
C ASN A 91 -3.42 5.27 17.54
N LYS A 92 -4.03 4.56 16.58
CA LYS A 92 -4.72 5.19 15.46
C LYS A 92 -5.80 6.16 15.94
N PRO A 93 -6.09 7.24 15.19
CA PRO A 93 -7.23 8.08 15.50
C PRO A 93 -8.52 7.26 15.51
N LEU A 94 -9.30 7.40 16.59
CA LEU A 94 -10.61 6.75 16.67
C LEU A 94 -11.61 7.58 15.88
N PHE A 95 -12.00 7.07 14.71
CA PHE A 95 -13.09 7.62 13.90
C PHE A 95 -14.44 6.93 14.18
N GLU A 96 -14.46 5.91 15.04
CA GLU A 96 -15.60 5.06 15.40
C GLU A 96 -16.28 5.42 16.74
N ASN A 97 -17.57 5.10 16.83
CA ASN A 97 -18.56 5.45 17.86
C ASN A 97 -18.10 5.40 19.33
N GLY A 98 -18.14 6.55 20.04
CA GLY A 98 -17.99 6.59 21.51
C GLY A 98 -17.81 7.96 22.18
N GLY A 99 -17.58 9.04 21.44
CA GLY A 99 -17.59 10.42 21.95
C GLY A 99 -18.82 11.19 21.46
N ASP A 100 -19.36 12.11 22.28
CA ASP A 100 -20.58 12.92 22.05
C ASP A 100 -20.88 13.22 20.56
N TRP A 101 -22.04 12.76 20.10
CA TRP A 101 -22.59 12.66 18.73
C TRP A 101 -22.74 13.97 17.94
N ARG A 102 -22.09 15.06 18.37
CA ARG A 102 -22.20 16.41 17.81
C ARG A 102 -20.97 16.85 16.99
N THR A 103 -19.97 15.99 16.82
CA THR A 103 -18.81 16.20 15.95
C THR A 103 -18.95 15.37 14.67
N GLN A 104 -19.54 15.96 13.63
CA GLN A 104 -19.31 15.46 12.27
C GLN A 104 -17.84 15.74 11.92
N HIS A 105 -17.12 14.79 11.34
CA HIS A 105 -15.82 15.03 10.71
C HIS A 105 -16.09 15.39 9.24
N PRO A 106 -16.25 16.69 8.89
CA PRO A 106 -16.68 17.03 7.53
C PRO A 106 -15.62 16.69 6.48
N TRP A 107 -14.35 16.56 6.89
CA TRP A 107 -13.19 16.47 6.00
C TRP A 107 -12.03 15.68 6.58
N VAL A 108 -11.33 14.97 5.70
CA VAL A 108 -9.93 14.56 5.86
C VAL A 108 -9.08 15.18 4.78
N PHE A 109 -7.88 15.63 5.13
CA PHE A 109 -6.87 16.12 4.20
C PHE A 109 -5.80 15.05 4.00
N LEU A 110 -5.51 14.74 2.73
CA LEU A 110 -4.61 13.66 2.35
C LEU A 110 -3.52 14.21 1.44
N GLN A 111 -2.27 14.05 1.86
CA GLN A 111 -1.09 14.42 1.08
C GLN A 111 -0.22 13.18 0.88
N GLU A 112 0.06 12.85 -0.38
CA GLU A 112 0.98 11.76 -0.76
C GLU A 112 2.44 12.22 -0.63
N GLN A 113 3.37 11.27 -0.56
CA GLN A 113 4.80 11.52 -0.65
C GLN A 113 5.12 12.41 -1.86
N SER A 114 6.04 13.36 -1.66
CA SER A 114 6.22 14.54 -2.50
C SER A 114 6.51 14.32 -3.99
N ALA A 115 7.10 13.19 -4.37
CA ALA A 115 7.45 12.86 -5.75
C ALA A 115 6.62 11.69 -6.33
N MET A 116 6.03 10.84 -5.49
CA MET A 116 5.32 9.63 -5.93
C MET A 116 4.23 9.91 -6.99
N PRO A 117 3.40 10.97 -6.88
CA PRO A 117 2.38 11.25 -7.88
C PRO A 117 2.94 11.59 -9.28
N ALA A 118 4.16 12.10 -9.37
CA ALA A 118 4.78 12.43 -10.66
C ALA A 118 5.39 11.21 -11.38
N ILE A 119 5.57 10.10 -10.66
CA ILE A 119 6.31 8.93 -11.16
C ILE A 119 5.30 7.84 -11.54
N PRO A 120 5.18 7.43 -12.82
CA PRO A 120 4.13 6.51 -13.27
C PRO A 120 4.06 5.19 -12.50
N SER A 121 5.21 4.59 -12.16
CA SER A 121 5.28 3.33 -11.39
C SER A 121 4.79 3.48 -9.95
N GLN A 122 4.90 4.67 -9.37
CA GLN A 122 4.48 4.95 -7.99
C GLN A 122 3.07 5.53 -7.93
N LEU A 123 2.62 6.25 -8.96
CA LEU A 123 1.28 6.82 -9.07
C LEU A 123 0.19 5.75 -8.88
N GLN A 124 0.35 4.56 -9.47
CA GLN A 124 -0.62 3.48 -9.31
C GLN A 124 -0.69 2.96 -7.87
N ILE A 125 0.46 2.84 -7.21
CA ILE A 125 0.54 2.51 -5.78
C ILE A 125 -0.18 3.59 -4.96
N SER A 126 -0.02 4.87 -5.31
CA SER A 126 -0.70 5.98 -4.65
C SER A 126 -2.22 5.96 -4.88
N ILE A 127 -2.69 5.73 -6.11
CA ILE A 127 -4.13 5.57 -6.42
C ILE A 127 -4.72 4.43 -5.60
N PHE A 128 -4.02 3.30 -5.55
CA PHE A 128 -4.45 2.14 -4.80
C PHE A 128 -4.56 2.44 -3.29
N ASN A 129 -3.51 3.01 -2.71
CA ASN A 129 -3.50 3.35 -1.29
C ASN A 129 -4.55 4.42 -0.95
N LEU A 130 -4.80 5.36 -1.87
CA LEU A 130 -5.85 6.34 -1.73
C LEU A 130 -7.24 5.69 -1.68
N ARG A 131 -7.55 4.72 -2.56
CA ARG A 131 -8.82 3.95 -2.52
C ARG A 131 -9.02 3.30 -1.16
N GLY A 132 -7.96 2.71 -0.62
CA GLY A 132 -7.95 2.15 0.72
C GLY A 132 -8.32 3.12 1.83
N LEU A 133 -7.62 4.26 1.84
CA LEU A 133 -7.87 5.34 2.79
C LEU A 133 -9.30 5.87 2.70
N VAL A 134 -9.80 6.20 1.51
CA VAL A 134 -11.18 6.72 1.38
C VAL A 134 -12.23 5.66 1.72
N ASN A 135 -11.97 4.38 1.44
CA ASN A 135 -12.84 3.29 1.84
C ASN A 135 -12.86 3.08 3.35
N TYR A 136 -11.71 3.24 4.02
CA TYR A 136 -11.67 3.29 5.47
C TYR A 136 -12.55 4.44 5.99
N PHE A 137 -12.33 5.66 5.50
CA PHE A 137 -13.06 6.85 5.94
C PHE A 137 -14.57 6.80 5.66
N LYS A 138 -14.99 6.22 4.55
CA LYS A 138 -16.42 6.02 4.21
C LYS A 138 -17.17 5.22 5.29
N ASN A 139 -16.50 4.26 5.92
CA ASN A 139 -17.09 3.45 7.00
C ASN A 139 -17.01 4.14 8.38
N THR A 140 -16.62 5.42 8.40
CA THR A 140 -16.52 6.25 9.61
C THR A 140 -17.46 7.46 9.52
N THR A 141 -17.24 8.47 10.37
CA THR A 141 -17.99 9.74 10.34
C THR A 141 -17.42 10.78 9.38
N VAL A 142 -16.43 10.42 8.56
CA VAL A 142 -15.80 11.29 7.56
C VAL A 142 -16.63 11.32 6.27
N GLU A 143 -17.08 12.52 5.87
CA GLU A 143 -17.93 12.68 4.68
C GLU A 143 -17.15 12.92 3.37
N ARG A 144 -15.97 13.55 3.47
CA ARG A 144 -15.23 14.05 2.29
C ARG A 144 -13.73 13.98 2.51
N ALA A 145 -13.00 13.77 1.42
CA ALA A 145 -11.55 13.86 1.38
C ALA A 145 -11.10 15.02 0.48
N MET A 146 -10.06 15.75 0.89
CA MET A 146 -9.36 16.73 0.06
C MET A 146 -7.92 16.25 -0.13
N LEU A 147 -7.57 15.92 -1.37
CA LEU A 147 -6.19 15.72 -1.78
C LEU A 147 -5.48 17.08 -1.78
N ILE A 148 -4.26 17.10 -1.24
CA ILE A 148 -3.39 18.27 -1.30
C ILE A 148 -2.32 17.97 -2.35
N GLN A 149 -2.44 18.59 -3.53
CA GLN A 149 -1.41 18.52 -4.57
C GLN A 149 -0.11 19.08 -4.00
N THR A 150 0.98 18.31 -4.02
CA THR A 150 2.31 18.83 -3.68
C THR A 150 2.83 19.72 -4.81
N TRP A 151 3.99 20.35 -4.59
CA TRP A 151 4.62 21.29 -5.52
C TRP A 151 5.90 20.69 -6.10
N GLY A 152 6.24 21.12 -7.32
CA GLY A 152 7.52 20.81 -7.93
C GLY A 152 8.69 21.28 -7.07
N TYR A 153 9.79 20.54 -7.11
CA TYR A 153 11.02 20.93 -6.41
C TYR A 153 11.65 22.15 -7.08
N GLU A 154 12.33 22.98 -6.28
CA GLU A 154 12.87 24.29 -6.68
C GLU A 154 13.71 24.20 -7.97
N PHE A 155 14.43 23.10 -8.17
CA PHE A 155 15.31 22.85 -9.31
C PHE A 155 14.90 21.65 -10.17
N GLY A 156 13.66 21.16 -10.04
CA GLY A 156 13.29 19.87 -10.61
C GLY A 156 13.90 18.69 -9.83
N THR A 157 13.81 17.48 -10.40
CA THR A 157 14.35 16.27 -9.77
C THR A 157 14.50 15.12 -10.77
N SER A 158 15.46 14.23 -10.52
CA SER A 158 15.56 12.93 -11.16
C SER A 158 15.27 11.85 -10.11
N SER A 159 14.25 11.02 -10.31
CA SER A 159 13.87 9.97 -9.36
C SER A 159 13.28 8.77 -10.11
N ASN A 160 13.67 7.55 -9.72
CA ASN A 160 13.16 6.29 -10.28
C ASN A 160 13.18 6.23 -11.82
N GLY A 161 14.27 6.72 -12.43
CA GLY A 161 14.45 6.69 -13.89
C GLY A 161 13.66 7.75 -14.66
N VAL A 162 12.91 8.62 -13.97
CA VAL A 162 12.22 9.78 -14.58
C VAL A 162 12.98 11.05 -14.23
N ASP A 163 13.20 11.90 -15.25
CA ASP A 163 13.93 13.16 -15.11
C ASP A 163 12.98 14.35 -15.33
N PHE A 164 12.92 15.24 -14.35
CA PHE A 164 12.20 16.50 -14.38
C PHE A 164 13.24 17.63 -14.30
N PRO A 165 13.63 18.24 -15.44
CA PRO A 165 14.77 19.14 -15.49
C PRO A 165 14.56 20.48 -14.78
N ASP A 166 13.31 20.82 -14.44
CA ASP A 166 12.96 22.08 -13.79
C ASP A 166 11.69 21.97 -12.92
N MET A 167 11.39 23.04 -12.16
CA MET A 167 10.21 23.09 -11.31
C MET A 167 8.90 22.94 -12.12
N PRO A 168 8.66 23.66 -13.23
CA PRO A 168 7.41 23.53 -13.98
C PRO A 168 7.16 22.12 -14.52
N SER A 169 8.16 21.44 -15.07
CA SER A 169 8.01 20.06 -15.56
C SER A 169 7.68 19.07 -14.45
N HIS A 170 8.34 19.18 -13.30
CA HIS A 170 8.01 18.35 -12.13
C HIS A 170 6.60 18.67 -11.61
N ASN A 171 6.23 19.95 -11.55
CA ASN A 171 4.94 20.38 -11.04
C ASN A 171 3.77 19.94 -11.93
N GLN A 172 3.95 19.97 -13.25
CA GLN A 172 2.97 19.45 -14.20
C GLN A 172 2.76 17.95 -14.01
N ALA A 173 3.83 17.17 -13.88
CA ALA A 173 3.71 15.73 -13.63
C ALA A 173 3.00 15.43 -12.29
N LEU A 174 3.27 16.22 -11.24
CA LEU A 174 2.53 16.13 -9.99
C LEU A 174 1.05 16.48 -10.18
N LEU A 175 0.73 17.55 -10.90
CA LEU A 175 -0.66 17.93 -11.20
C LEU A 175 -1.40 16.80 -11.91
N ASP A 176 -0.79 16.24 -12.97
CA ASP A 176 -1.36 15.14 -13.75
C ASP A 176 -1.60 13.91 -12.88
N GLY A 177 -0.65 13.55 -12.01
CA GLY A 177 -0.79 12.44 -11.08
C GLY A 177 -1.90 12.65 -10.04
N TYR A 178 -2.00 13.85 -9.48
CA TYR A 178 -3.07 14.17 -8.52
C TYR A 178 -4.46 14.23 -9.16
N VAL A 179 -4.56 14.72 -10.40
CA VAL A 179 -5.80 14.68 -11.17
C VAL A 179 -6.20 13.24 -11.47
N GLN A 180 -5.25 12.39 -11.88
CA GLN A 180 -5.52 10.95 -12.07
C GLN A 180 -5.97 10.27 -10.77
N MET A 181 -5.33 10.58 -9.64
CA MET A 181 -5.78 10.09 -8.32
C MET A 181 -7.20 10.53 -7.97
N GLN A 182 -7.54 11.80 -8.22
CA GLN A 182 -8.91 12.28 -8.00
C GLN A 182 -9.89 11.53 -8.91
N GLN A 183 -9.62 11.45 -10.21
CA GLN A 183 -10.52 10.81 -11.18
C GLN A 183 -10.71 9.31 -10.92
N ALA A 184 -9.66 8.61 -10.49
CA ALA A 184 -9.70 7.18 -10.24
C ALA A 184 -10.48 6.78 -8.98
N VAL A 185 -10.78 7.74 -8.09
CA VAL A 185 -11.37 7.48 -6.77
C VAL A 185 -12.64 8.27 -6.54
N HIS A 186 -12.79 9.47 -7.11
CA HIS A 186 -13.99 10.29 -6.97
C HIS A 186 -15.20 9.60 -7.62
N SER A 187 -16.29 9.48 -6.88
CA SER A 187 -17.55 8.93 -7.36
C SER A 187 -18.71 9.43 -6.49
N ASP A 188 -19.95 9.06 -6.86
CA ASP A 188 -21.13 9.29 -6.02
C ASP A 188 -21.01 8.66 -4.62
N GLU A 189 -20.11 7.69 -4.47
CA GLU A 189 -19.84 6.97 -3.23
C GLU A 189 -18.63 7.52 -2.46
N TYR A 190 -17.70 8.17 -3.16
CA TYR A 190 -16.45 8.70 -2.60
C TYR A 190 -16.26 10.18 -3.00
N ASN A 191 -16.56 11.09 -2.06
CA ASN A 191 -16.40 12.52 -2.26
C ASN A 191 -14.93 12.97 -2.11
N VAL A 192 -14.15 12.86 -3.19
CA VAL A 192 -12.73 13.24 -3.22
C VAL A 192 -12.50 14.53 -4.02
N PHE A 193 -12.00 15.57 -3.36
CA PHE A 193 -11.69 16.88 -3.94
C PHE A 193 -10.18 17.10 -4.01
N LEU A 194 -9.72 18.08 -4.80
CA LEU A 194 -8.29 18.37 -4.95
C LEU A 194 -8.01 19.86 -4.76
N ALA A 195 -7.03 20.17 -3.91
CA ALA A 195 -6.48 21.51 -3.75
C ALA A 195 -5.17 21.63 -4.53
N PRO A 196 -5.09 22.49 -5.57
CA PRO A 196 -3.93 22.55 -6.46
C PRO A 196 -2.80 23.44 -5.90
N CYS A 197 -2.20 23.06 -4.76
CA CYS A 197 -1.15 23.88 -4.14
C CYS A 197 0.08 24.03 -5.03
N GLY A 198 0.50 22.96 -5.71
CA GLY A 198 1.60 23.00 -6.68
C GLY A 198 1.34 23.97 -7.82
N LEU A 199 0.12 24.01 -8.36
CA LEU A 199 -0.22 24.99 -9.40
C LEU A 199 -0.15 26.44 -8.88
N ALA A 200 -0.55 26.69 -7.63
CA ALA A 200 -0.37 28.02 -7.02
C ALA A 200 1.12 28.39 -6.90
N TRP A 201 2.01 27.44 -6.59
CA TRP A 201 3.45 27.62 -6.65
C TRP A 201 3.91 28.02 -8.05
N GLU A 202 3.48 27.27 -9.05
CA GLU A 202 3.82 27.52 -10.44
C GLU A 202 3.30 28.87 -10.94
N LYS A 203 2.12 29.31 -10.51
CA LYS A 203 1.64 30.67 -10.82
C LYS A 203 2.54 31.76 -10.22
N THR A 204 3.15 31.56 -9.05
CA THR A 204 4.14 32.53 -8.55
C THR A 204 5.40 32.57 -9.41
N TYR A 205 5.83 31.44 -9.96
CA TYR A 205 6.96 31.36 -10.89
C TYR A 205 6.67 32.13 -12.19
N TRP A 206 5.55 31.83 -12.85
CA TRP A 206 5.17 32.49 -14.11
C TRP A 206 4.87 33.98 -13.95
N ASN A 207 4.19 34.37 -12.87
CA ASN A 207 3.91 35.79 -12.59
C ASN A 207 5.20 36.64 -12.45
N CYS A 208 6.31 36.03 -12.07
CA CYS A 208 7.61 36.70 -12.01
C CYS A 208 8.22 36.81 -13.41
N LEU A 209 8.22 35.73 -14.19
CA LEU A 209 8.69 35.76 -15.58
C LEU A 209 7.92 36.76 -16.44
N ASP A 210 6.61 36.85 -16.29
CA ASP A 210 5.76 37.82 -17.00
C ASP A 210 6.11 39.28 -16.70
N LYS A 211 6.70 39.53 -15.51
CA LYS A 211 7.24 40.84 -15.11
C LYS A 211 8.71 41.04 -15.51
N GLY A 212 9.30 40.08 -16.24
CA GLY A 212 10.72 40.08 -16.57
C GLY A 212 11.64 39.87 -15.36
N ILE A 213 11.11 39.30 -14.26
CA ILE A 213 11.85 39.00 -13.03
C ILE A 213 12.26 37.53 -13.08
N ASP A 214 13.55 37.27 -12.85
CA ASP A 214 14.05 35.89 -12.67
C ASP A 214 13.43 35.30 -11.38
N PRO A 215 12.61 34.23 -11.47
CA PRO A 215 12.01 33.60 -10.29
C PRO A 215 13.07 33.05 -9.34
N MET A 216 14.27 32.76 -9.84
CA MET A 216 15.38 32.20 -9.07
C MET A 216 16.21 33.27 -8.34
N ALA A 217 15.91 34.56 -8.55
CA ALA A 217 16.55 35.65 -7.84
C ALA A 217 15.94 35.84 -6.44
N ASN A 218 16.79 36.08 -5.46
CA ASN A 218 16.38 36.47 -4.12
C ASN A 218 15.94 37.95 -4.13
N ASP A 219 14.72 38.22 -3.64
CA ASP A 219 14.22 39.52 -3.15
C ASP A 219 13.14 40.25 -3.97
N THR A 220 12.94 39.92 -5.26
CA THR A 220 11.90 40.60 -6.09
C THR A 220 10.70 39.70 -6.42
N CYS A 221 10.89 38.39 -6.43
CA CYS A 221 9.86 37.38 -6.65
C CYS A 221 9.58 36.61 -5.35
N ILE A 222 8.31 36.28 -5.07
CA ILE A 222 8.00 35.44 -3.90
C ILE A 222 8.32 33.95 -4.11
N PHE A 223 8.48 33.50 -5.36
CA PHE A 223 8.65 32.08 -5.71
C PHE A 223 9.70 31.36 -4.85
N ARG A 224 10.97 31.82 -4.85
CA ARG A 224 11.99 31.19 -3.99
C ARG A 224 11.70 31.30 -2.50
N LYS A 225 11.03 32.37 -2.07
CA LYS A 225 10.62 32.50 -0.66
C LYS A 225 9.58 31.47 -0.27
N LEU A 226 8.93 30.75 -1.20
CA LEU A 226 8.03 29.65 -0.86
C LEU A 226 8.77 28.40 -0.38
N TYR A 227 10.08 28.31 -0.62
CA TYR A 227 10.93 27.17 -0.26
C TYR A 227 11.77 27.51 0.98
N ASN A 228 11.85 26.56 1.93
CA ASN A 228 12.82 26.62 3.03
C ASN A 228 14.14 25.93 2.63
N ASP A 229 13.99 24.84 1.89
CA ASP A 229 15.03 24.13 1.18
C ASP A 229 14.45 23.75 -0.19
N PRO A 230 15.23 23.17 -1.12
CA PRO A 230 14.77 22.90 -2.49
C PRO A 230 13.52 22.01 -2.61
N THR A 231 13.05 21.39 -1.52
CA THR A 231 11.91 20.47 -1.50
C THR A 231 10.80 20.94 -0.54
N HIS A 232 11.17 21.47 0.62
CA HIS A 232 10.24 21.78 1.70
C HIS A 232 9.72 23.23 1.64
N PRO A 233 8.48 23.46 2.11
CA PRO A 233 7.90 24.78 2.09
C PRO A 233 8.44 25.63 3.24
N SER A 234 8.66 26.91 2.97
CA SER A 234 8.85 27.93 4.00
C SER A 234 7.51 28.28 4.67
N SER A 235 7.53 29.22 5.63
CA SER A 235 6.29 29.78 6.17
C SER A 235 5.39 30.44 5.11
N ALA A 236 5.97 31.05 4.06
CA ALA A 236 5.23 31.61 2.94
C ALA A 236 4.64 30.50 2.05
N GLY A 237 5.39 29.42 1.83
CA GLY A 237 4.88 28.24 1.13
C GLY A 237 3.71 27.59 1.87
N VAL A 238 3.88 27.31 3.17
CA VAL A 238 2.82 26.72 4.00
C VAL A 238 1.56 27.61 3.99
N TYR A 239 1.72 28.94 4.07
CA TYR A 239 0.61 29.88 3.94
C TYR A 239 -0.07 29.78 2.58
N THR A 240 0.70 29.72 1.49
CA THR A 240 0.21 29.60 0.11
C THR A 240 -0.65 28.35 -0.04
N CYS A 241 -0.14 27.18 0.35
CA CYS A 241 -0.93 25.95 0.23
C CYS A 241 -2.16 25.96 1.15
N ALA A 242 -2.05 26.46 2.38
CA ALA A 242 -3.20 26.56 3.28
C ALA A 242 -4.31 27.46 2.71
N LEU A 243 -3.95 28.56 2.03
CA LEU A 243 -4.90 29.45 1.38
C LEU A 243 -5.52 28.81 0.13
N THR A 244 -4.75 28.02 -0.63
CA THR A 244 -5.27 27.20 -1.73
C THR A 244 -6.28 26.18 -1.23
N VAL A 245 -5.94 25.40 -0.19
CA VAL A 245 -6.85 24.42 0.43
C VAL A 245 -8.13 25.10 0.91
N PHE A 246 -8.01 26.25 1.60
CA PHE A 246 -9.17 27.01 2.05
C PHE A 246 -10.07 27.45 0.88
N SER A 247 -9.49 28.02 -0.17
CA SER A 247 -10.25 28.53 -1.32
C SER A 247 -10.90 27.39 -2.11
N ALA A 248 -10.16 26.30 -2.36
CA ALA A 248 -10.65 25.07 -3.00
C ALA A 248 -11.77 24.38 -2.20
N MET A 249 -11.75 24.47 -0.87
CA MET A 249 -12.76 23.83 -0.03
C MET A 249 -14.03 24.68 0.13
N THR A 250 -13.92 26.01 0.05
CA THR A 250 -15.02 26.93 0.40
C THR A 250 -15.61 27.68 -0.79
N GLY A 251 -14.91 27.71 -1.93
CA GLY A 251 -15.28 28.57 -3.08
C GLY A 251 -15.09 30.06 -2.80
N LEU A 252 -14.49 30.45 -1.67
CA LEU A 252 -14.26 31.85 -1.35
C LEU A 252 -12.95 32.34 -1.95
N HIS A 253 -12.99 33.56 -2.49
CA HIS A 253 -11.82 34.21 -3.06
C HIS A 253 -10.72 34.38 -1.98
N PRO A 254 -9.43 34.12 -2.29
CA PRO A 254 -8.33 34.14 -1.33
C PRO A 254 -8.14 35.50 -0.62
N SER A 255 -8.59 36.61 -1.23
CA SER A 255 -8.56 37.95 -0.61
C SER A 255 -9.51 38.14 0.58
N THR A 256 -10.47 37.23 0.78
CA THR A 256 -11.40 37.27 1.92
C THR A 256 -10.70 37.03 3.26
N GLN A 257 -9.48 36.51 3.24
CA GLN A 257 -8.74 36.11 4.44
C GLN A 257 -7.93 37.25 5.05
N SER A 258 -8.14 37.47 6.36
CA SER A 258 -7.46 38.51 7.15
C SER A 258 -6.25 38.01 7.94
N CYS A 259 -6.10 36.69 8.09
CA CYS A 259 -4.94 36.08 8.73
C CYS A 259 -3.75 36.16 7.77
N LYS A 260 -2.65 36.82 8.17
CA LYS A 260 -1.53 37.16 7.26
C LYS A 260 -0.14 36.62 7.65
N GLY A 261 -0.03 35.94 8.79
CA GLY A 261 1.26 35.49 9.30
C GLY A 261 2.28 36.64 9.40
N SER A 262 3.54 36.36 9.07
CA SER A 262 4.65 37.33 9.00
C SER A 262 4.86 37.94 7.61
N LEU A 263 3.91 37.77 6.68
CA LEU A 263 4.06 38.21 5.29
C LEU A 263 3.78 39.72 5.16
N SER A 264 4.55 40.38 4.29
CA SER A 264 4.28 41.76 3.88
C SER A 264 3.02 41.85 3.00
N SER A 265 2.48 43.06 2.82
CA SER A 265 1.31 43.27 1.96
C SER A 265 1.57 42.82 0.52
N ASP A 266 2.74 43.16 -0.03
CA ASP A 266 3.12 42.80 -1.41
C ASP A 266 3.27 41.29 -1.59
N GLU A 267 3.75 40.59 -0.57
CA GLU A 267 3.86 39.13 -0.58
C GLU A 267 2.48 38.45 -0.51
N LEU A 268 1.56 38.98 0.32
CA LEU A 268 0.19 38.50 0.39
C LEU A 268 -0.54 38.68 -0.95
N ASP A 269 -0.34 39.82 -1.60
CA ASP A 269 -0.99 40.11 -2.88
C ASP A 269 -0.47 39.19 -4.00
N GLN A 270 0.84 38.90 -4.02
CA GLN A 270 1.41 37.90 -4.92
C GLN A 270 0.83 36.50 -4.69
N ILE A 271 0.74 36.06 -3.43
CA ILE A 271 0.18 34.74 -3.09
C ILE A 271 -1.31 34.67 -3.44
N ARG A 272 -2.11 35.66 -3.06
CA ARG A 272 -3.55 35.69 -3.37
C ARG A 272 -3.82 35.69 -4.88
N THR A 273 -3.01 36.41 -5.64
CA THR A 273 -3.08 36.41 -7.11
C THR A 273 -2.77 35.02 -7.66
N ALA A 274 -1.68 34.38 -7.20
CA ALA A 274 -1.32 33.05 -7.66
C ALA A 274 -2.36 31.98 -7.28
N VAL A 275 -2.92 32.04 -6.06
CA VAL A 275 -3.97 31.12 -5.61
C VAL A 275 -5.26 31.31 -6.41
N SER A 276 -5.68 32.56 -6.65
CA SER A 276 -6.89 32.83 -7.44
C SER A 276 -6.73 32.33 -8.88
N GLN A 277 -5.60 32.62 -9.53
CA GLN A 277 -5.29 32.11 -10.88
C GLN A 277 -5.31 30.58 -10.95
N ALA A 278 -4.71 29.89 -9.97
CA ALA A 278 -4.69 28.42 -9.95
C ALA A 278 -6.10 27.81 -9.85
N ILE A 279 -6.95 28.35 -8.97
CA ILE A 279 -8.34 27.89 -8.81
C ILE A 279 -9.19 28.26 -10.03
N GLU A 280 -9.05 29.48 -10.56
CA GLU A 280 -9.78 29.93 -11.75
C GLU A 280 -9.46 29.06 -12.96
N GLU A 281 -8.19 28.75 -13.20
CA GLU A 281 -7.75 27.92 -14.33
C GLU A 281 -8.31 26.50 -14.27
N THR A 282 -8.18 25.86 -13.10
CA THR A 282 -8.57 24.46 -12.91
C THR A 282 -10.08 24.28 -12.82
N HIS A 283 -10.81 25.26 -12.28
CA HIS A 283 -12.28 25.24 -12.29
C HIS A 283 -12.83 25.56 -13.68
N SER A 284 -12.31 26.60 -14.37
CA SER A 284 -12.84 26.99 -15.69
C SER A 284 -12.57 25.94 -16.77
N SER A 285 -11.48 25.19 -16.64
CA SER A 285 -11.17 24.06 -17.53
C SER A 285 -11.93 22.77 -17.18
N GLY A 286 -12.52 22.69 -15.97
CA GLY A 286 -13.06 21.44 -15.43
C GLY A 286 -12.00 20.39 -15.12
N LEU A 287 -10.72 20.77 -15.02
CA LEU A 287 -9.61 19.85 -14.75
C LEU A 287 -9.70 19.23 -13.35
N ILE A 288 -10.20 20.01 -12.38
CA ILE A 288 -10.32 19.60 -10.98
C ILE A 288 -11.78 19.67 -10.55
N THR A 289 -12.26 18.63 -9.86
CA THR A 289 -13.59 18.64 -9.24
C THR A 289 -13.54 19.42 -7.91
N TYR A 290 -14.39 20.44 -7.80
CA TYR A 290 -14.62 21.25 -6.60
C TYR A 290 -16.00 21.01 -6.00
N MET A 291 -16.26 21.54 -4.79
CA MET A 291 -17.60 21.49 -4.16
C MET A 291 -18.54 22.61 -4.61
N PHE A 292 -18.05 23.55 -5.40
CA PHE A 292 -18.80 24.71 -5.84
C PHE A 292 -18.84 24.72 -7.36
N ASP A 293 -19.99 25.10 -7.90
CA ASP A 293 -20.24 25.12 -9.35
C ASP A 293 -19.91 26.48 -9.97
N GLU A 294 -19.87 27.54 -9.16
CA GLU A 294 -19.63 28.92 -9.60
C GLU A 294 -18.38 29.50 -8.94
N LEU A 295 -17.52 30.10 -9.76
CA LEU A 295 -16.42 30.94 -9.30
C LEU A 295 -16.92 32.33 -8.89
N TRP A 296 -16.12 33.01 -8.07
CA TRP A 296 -16.29 34.43 -7.80
C TRP A 296 -16.27 35.26 -9.11
N PRO A 297 -16.91 36.44 -9.14
CA PRO A 297 -16.87 37.31 -10.31
C PRO A 297 -15.42 37.71 -10.67
N THR A 298 -15.00 37.51 -11.93
CA THR A 298 -13.65 37.85 -12.42
C THR A 298 -13.36 39.36 -12.35
N PRO A 299 -12.20 39.81 -11.84
CA PRO A 299 -11.72 41.19 -11.99
C PRO A 299 -11.14 41.44 -13.41
N MET A 300 -11.34 42.63 -13.99
CA MET A 300 -10.84 42.99 -15.34
C MET A 300 -9.30 43.21 -15.39
N PRO A 301 -8.60 42.86 -16.49
CA PRO A 301 -7.13 42.86 -16.55
C PRO A 301 -6.51 44.24 -16.87
N THR A 302 -5.29 44.50 -16.35
CA THR A 302 -4.43 45.66 -16.67
C THR A 302 -3.10 45.25 -17.35
N PRO A 303 -2.55 46.02 -18.31
CA PRO A 303 -1.43 45.59 -19.18
C PRO A 303 -0.02 45.95 -18.66
N GLY A 304 0.99 45.11 -18.94
CA GLY A 304 2.40 45.28 -18.53
C GLY A 304 3.41 45.61 -19.66
N PRO A 305 4.70 45.92 -19.34
CA PRO A 305 5.79 46.05 -20.34
C PRO A 305 7.12 45.31 -19.93
N PRO A 306 8.21 45.26 -20.75
CA PRO A 306 8.77 44.00 -21.30
C PRO A 306 10.26 43.67 -20.94
N SER A 307 10.69 42.47 -21.35
CA SER A 307 11.91 41.68 -21.03
C SER A 307 13.28 42.20 -21.47
N GLY A 308 14.35 41.72 -20.80
CA GLY A 308 15.77 41.84 -21.20
C GLY A 308 16.66 40.66 -20.70
N THR A 309 17.57 40.21 -21.57
CA THR A 309 18.42 38.99 -21.61
C THR A 309 19.70 38.97 -20.71
N PRO A 310 20.36 37.80 -20.49
CA PRO A 310 21.17 37.46 -19.30
C PRO A 310 22.72 37.51 -19.47
N THR A 311 23.48 37.44 -18.37
CA THR A 311 24.93 37.18 -18.35
C THR A 311 25.35 36.28 -17.18
N ALA A 312 26.34 35.42 -17.42
CA ALA A 312 26.70 34.16 -16.76
C ALA A 312 27.35 34.22 -15.37
N ALA A 313 27.27 33.08 -14.68
CA ALA A 313 27.68 32.77 -13.30
C ALA A 313 29.17 32.42 -13.12
N PRO A 314 29.64 32.39 -11.85
CA PRO A 314 30.68 31.43 -11.47
C PRO A 314 30.41 30.60 -10.20
N THR A 315 31.02 29.42 -10.28
CA THR A 315 31.13 28.17 -9.51
C THR A 315 31.60 28.22 -8.03
N ILE A 316 30.82 27.52 -7.18
CA ILE A 316 31.03 26.51 -6.11
C ILE A 316 32.44 26.27 -5.46
N SER A 317 32.45 26.12 -4.12
CA SER A 317 33.21 25.05 -3.43
C SER A 317 32.70 24.70 -2.00
N PRO A 318 32.98 23.47 -1.49
CA PRO A 318 32.15 22.73 -0.51
C PRO A 318 32.86 22.35 0.81
N GLN A 319 32.12 21.85 1.83
CA GLN A 319 32.54 20.88 2.89
C GLN A 319 31.46 20.72 4.01
N PRO A 320 31.52 19.74 4.95
CA PRO A 320 31.53 18.26 4.87
C PRO A 320 30.55 17.54 5.85
N SER A 321 30.50 16.22 5.75
CA SER A 321 29.67 15.20 6.43
C SER A 321 29.95 14.93 7.93
N LEU A 322 28.96 14.35 8.63
CA LEU A 322 29.05 13.78 9.99
C LEU A 322 28.60 12.29 10.05
N PRO A 323 28.97 11.52 11.09
CA PRO A 323 29.15 10.05 11.07
C PRO A 323 27.92 9.24 11.56
N PRO A 324 27.97 7.89 11.46
CA PRO A 324 26.80 7.01 11.49
C PRO A 324 26.36 6.59 12.90
N GLN A 325 25.06 6.33 13.07
CA GLN A 325 24.48 5.71 14.27
C GLN A 325 24.05 4.27 14.02
N THR A 326 24.34 3.42 15.01
CA THR A 326 24.17 1.96 15.06
C THR A 326 22.73 1.55 15.37
N ALA A 327 22.21 0.56 14.64
CA ALA A 327 20.88 0.00 14.78
C ALA A 327 20.82 -1.14 15.82
N THR A 328 19.73 -1.21 16.59
CA THR A 328 19.40 -2.34 17.48
C THR A 328 18.38 -3.26 16.81
N LEU A 329 18.57 -4.58 16.97
CA LEU A 329 17.80 -5.65 16.31
C LEU A 329 16.33 -5.75 16.79
N PRO A 330 15.38 -6.06 15.89
CA PRO A 330 13.96 -6.27 16.20
C PRO A 330 13.67 -7.66 16.82
N PRO A 331 12.51 -7.84 17.48
CA PRO A 331 12.14 -9.03 18.24
C PRO A 331 11.85 -10.27 17.38
N GLN A 332 12.12 -11.45 17.95
CA GLN A 332 11.86 -12.78 17.39
C GLN A 332 10.35 -13.03 17.20
N ILE A 333 9.96 -13.50 16.01
CA ILE A 333 8.56 -13.72 15.62
C ILE A 333 8.24 -15.22 15.65
N THR A 334 7.08 -15.52 16.23
CA THR A 334 6.50 -16.86 16.38
C THR A 334 5.66 -17.22 15.16
N ILE A 335 5.91 -18.39 14.55
CA ILE A 335 5.06 -18.96 13.49
C ILE A 335 3.74 -19.37 14.14
N VAL A 336 2.65 -18.68 13.84
CA VAL A 336 1.33 -19.14 14.26
C VAL A 336 0.63 -19.64 13.01
N ASN A 337 0.63 -20.96 12.80
CA ASN A 337 -0.47 -21.60 12.08
C ASN A 337 -1.57 -21.82 13.12
N PRO A 338 -2.67 -21.06 13.13
CA PRO A 338 -3.75 -21.30 14.08
C PRO A 338 -4.41 -22.64 13.74
N GLY A 339 -3.93 -23.70 14.40
CA GLY A 339 -4.51 -25.02 14.53
C GLY A 339 -5.31 -25.57 13.35
N LEU A 340 -4.75 -26.56 12.65
CA LEU A 340 -5.47 -27.58 11.86
C LEU A 340 -6.56 -28.37 12.63
N ASN A 341 -6.94 -27.94 13.85
CA ASN A 341 -7.82 -28.69 14.76
C ASN A 341 -9.22 -28.10 14.94
N GLU A 342 -9.61 -27.04 14.23
CA GLU A 342 -11.02 -26.63 14.15
C GLU A 342 -11.53 -26.69 12.70
N ASN A 343 -11.74 -27.94 12.25
CA ASN A 343 -12.34 -28.38 10.99
C ASN A 343 -11.36 -28.45 9.81
N ALA A 344 -11.16 -29.65 9.25
CA ALA A 344 -10.56 -29.84 7.94
C ALA A 344 -11.23 -28.90 6.93
N ILE A 345 -10.47 -27.94 6.39
CA ILE A 345 -11.06 -26.70 5.83
C ILE A 345 -11.65 -26.94 4.43
N ALA A 346 -11.23 -27.99 3.71
CA ALA A 346 -11.85 -28.43 2.45
C ALA A 346 -12.37 -29.89 2.45
N ALA A 347 -11.89 -30.76 3.35
CA ALA A 347 -12.33 -32.15 3.38
C ALA A 347 -13.81 -32.24 3.81
N GLY A 348 -14.67 -32.76 2.92
CA GLY A 348 -16.10 -32.83 3.10
C GLY A 348 -16.90 -31.64 2.56
N ARG A 349 -16.26 -30.64 1.91
CA ARG A 349 -16.94 -29.46 1.34
C ARG A 349 -16.59 -29.24 -0.13
N ASN A 350 -17.50 -28.62 -0.87
CA ASN A 350 -17.16 -28.08 -2.18
C ASN A 350 -16.51 -26.71 -1.97
N SER A 351 -15.29 -26.52 -2.45
CA SER A 351 -14.54 -25.27 -2.29
C SER A 351 -14.20 -24.64 -3.63
N LYS A 352 -14.37 -23.33 -3.73
CA LYS A 352 -13.93 -22.54 -4.87
C LYS A 352 -12.59 -21.90 -4.57
N VAL A 353 -11.63 -22.06 -5.47
CA VAL A 353 -10.27 -21.54 -5.32
C VAL A 353 -9.97 -20.60 -6.47
N LEU A 354 -9.53 -19.39 -6.16
CA LEU A 354 -8.94 -18.48 -7.12
C LEU A 354 -7.42 -18.56 -7.02
N ILE A 355 -6.74 -18.76 -8.15
CA ILE A 355 -5.28 -18.71 -8.23
C ILE A 355 -4.88 -17.50 -9.06
N LEU A 356 -4.12 -16.58 -8.45
CA LEU A 356 -3.52 -15.44 -9.11
C LEU A 356 -2.00 -15.59 -9.03
N GLY A 357 -1.34 -15.55 -10.18
CA GLY A 357 0.11 -15.68 -10.26
C GLY A 357 0.58 -15.49 -11.68
N ASN A 358 1.65 -16.17 -12.05
CA ASN A 358 2.23 -16.11 -13.38
C ASN A 358 2.64 -17.52 -13.84
N GLU A 359 3.54 -17.62 -14.80
CA GLU A 359 4.08 -18.86 -15.35
C GLU A 359 4.66 -19.82 -14.30
N LEU A 360 5.06 -19.36 -13.11
CA LEU A 360 5.48 -20.24 -12.01
C LEU A 360 4.34 -21.14 -11.49
N LEU A 361 3.08 -20.70 -11.66
CA LEU A 361 1.89 -21.54 -11.41
C LEU A 361 1.17 -21.96 -12.70
N GLY A 362 1.37 -21.23 -13.79
CA GLY A 362 0.77 -21.52 -15.10
C GLY A 362 1.46 -22.69 -15.83
N ASN A 363 2.78 -22.80 -15.71
CA ASN A 363 3.54 -23.87 -16.36
C ASN A 363 3.14 -25.23 -15.81
N PHE A 364 3.05 -26.21 -16.71
CA PHE A 364 2.71 -27.59 -16.37
C PHE A 364 1.33 -27.73 -15.66
N ASN A 365 0.46 -26.72 -15.83
CA ASN A 365 -0.94 -26.71 -15.41
C ASN A 365 -1.15 -27.13 -13.94
N VAL A 366 -0.49 -26.42 -13.01
CA VAL A 366 -0.58 -26.67 -11.55
C VAL A 366 -2.05 -26.71 -11.09
N SER A 367 -2.93 -25.90 -11.68
CA SER A 367 -4.37 -25.90 -11.40
C SER A 367 -5.02 -27.26 -11.68
N GLU A 368 -4.77 -27.85 -12.84
CA GLU A 368 -5.33 -29.17 -13.15
C GLU A 368 -4.71 -30.27 -12.30
N GLN A 369 -3.38 -30.24 -12.10
CA GLN A 369 -2.70 -31.18 -11.21
C GLN A 369 -3.28 -31.11 -9.80
N PHE A 370 -3.46 -29.91 -9.25
CA PHE A 370 -4.04 -29.69 -7.94
C PHE A 370 -5.47 -30.25 -7.85
N THR A 371 -6.29 -30.02 -8.87
CA THR A 371 -7.66 -30.58 -8.95
C THR A 371 -7.67 -32.12 -8.89
N ARG A 372 -6.79 -32.77 -9.66
CA ARG A 372 -6.68 -34.24 -9.72
C ARG A 372 -6.11 -34.82 -8.43
N ILE A 373 -5.02 -34.25 -7.92
CA ILE A 373 -4.36 -34.65 -6.67
C ILE A 373 -5.33 -34.51 -5.49
N HIS A 374 -6.04 -33.38 -5.39
CA HIS A 374 -6.96 -33.15 -4.29
C HIS A 374 -8.15 -34.11 -4.33
N SER A 375 -8.71 -34.35 -5.52
CA SER A 375 -9.80 -35.33 -5.70
C SER A 375 -9.36 -36.74 -5.34
N ASN A 376 -8.15 -37.15 -5.74
CA ASN A 376 -7.57 -38.44 -5.40
C ASN A 376 -7.33 -38.55 -3.88
N LEU A 377 -6.72 -37.55 -3.25
CA LEU A 377 -6.46 -37.53 -1.81
C LEU A 377 -7.76 -37.65 -1.00
N LEU A 378 -8.81 -36.92 -1.37
CA LEU A 378 -10.11 -37.02 -0.70
C LEU A 378 -10.70 -38.43 -0.83
N ALA A 379 -10.62 -39.05 -2.00
CA ALA A 379 -11.11 -40.42 -2.23
C ALA A 379 -10.38 -41.45 -1.36
N GLU A 380 -9.05 -41.36 -1.25
CA GLU A 380 -8.21 -42.26 -0.43
C GLU A 380 -8.51 -42.15 1.08
N TYR A 381 -9.00 -41.00 1.52
CA TYR A 381 -9.47 -40.79 2.89
C TYR A 381 -10.97 -41.06 3.08
N ASN A 382 -11.70 -41.46 2.04
CA ASN A 382 -13.16 -41.50 2.02
C ASN A 382 -13.79 -40.17 2.49
N ALA A 383 -13.12 -39.06 2.22
CA ALA A 383 -13.61 -37.72 2.48
C ALA A 383 -14.47 -37.25 1.31
N GLY A 384 -15.59 -36.57 1.59
CA GLY A 384 -16.39 -35.91 0.57
C GLY A 384 -15.75 -34.59 0.10
N GLY A 385 -16.43 -33.87 -0.78
CA GLY A 385 -16.00 -32.54 -1.25
C GLY A 385 -15.30 -32.57 -2.60
N ARG A 386 -15.12 -31.37 -3.17
CA ARG A 386 -14.48 -31.11 -4.47
C ARG A 386 -13.90 -29.71 -4.48
N ILE A 387 -12.84 -29.48 -5.23
CA ILE A 387 -12.38 -28.13 -5.54
C ILE A 387 -12.78 -27.74 -6.96
N SER A 388 -13.17 -26.48 -7.15
CA SER A 388 -13.27 -25.85 -8.45
C SER A 388 -12.29 -24.69 -8.50
N ILE A 389 -11.39 -24.72 -9.48
CA ILE A 389 -10.31 -23.74 -9.59
C ILE A 389 -10.62 -22.77 -10.73
N THR A 390 -10.47 -21.49 -10.42
CA THR A 390 -10.34 -20.41 -11.39
C THR A 390 -8.90 -19.93 -11.31
N SER A 391 -8.17 -19.93 -12.43
CA SER A 391 -6.76 -19.54 -12.46
C SER A 391 -6.54 -18.39 -13.43
N ASN A 392 -5.83 -17.35 -12.98
CA ASN A 392 -5.30 -16.26 -13.80
C ASN A 392 -3.78 -16.20 -13.60
N THR A 393 -3.06 -16.85 -14.50
CA THR A 393 -1.60 -17.01 -14.44
C THR A 393 -0.95 -16.64 -15.76
N PRO A 394 -1.06 -15.38 -16.23
CA PRO A 394 -0.41 -14.96 -17.46
C PRO A 394 1.10 -14.90 -17.30
N GLU A 395 1.82 -15.12 -18.40
CA GLU A 395 3.28 -15.01 -18.43
C GLU A 395 3.74 -13.59 -18.07
N GLY A 396 4.74 -13.47 -17.20
CA GLY A 396 5.30 -12.21 -16.69
C GLY A 396 4.37 -11.42 -15.79
N ALA A 397 3.25 -12.00 -15.35
CA ALA A 397 2.32 -11.29 -14.48
C ALA A 397 2.92 -11.05 -13.09
N THR A 398 2.62 -9.88 -12.55
CA THR A 398 2.96 -9.46 -11.19
C THR A 398 1.69 -9.14 -10.43
N TRP A 399 1.71 -8.99 -9.10
CA TRP A 399 0.52 -8.50 -8.40
C TRP A 399 0.12 -7.10 -8.85
N HIS A 400 1.08 -6.26 -9.24
CA HIS A 400 0.78 -4.97 -9.86
C HIS A 400 -0.05 -5.13 -11.14
N TRP A 401 0.33 -6.08 -12.01
CA TRP A 401 -0.42 -6.40 -13.22
C TRP A 401 -1.83 -6.89 -12.88
N HIS A 402 -1.96 -7.81 -11.91
CA HIS A 402 -3.26 -8.33 -11.46
C HIS A 402 -4.13 -7.20 -10.94
N VAL A 403 -3.64 -6.35 -10.03
CA VAL A 403 -4.41 -5.22 -9.48
C VAL A 403 -4.96 -4.30 -10.59
N ASN A 404 -4.18 -4.03 -11.63
CA ASN A 404 -4.57 -3.12 -12.70
C ASN A 404 -5.54 -3.76 -13.71
N THR A 405 -5.35 -5.04 -14.04
CA THR A 405 -6.21 -5.73 -15.01
C THR A 405 -7.54 -6.18 -14.42
N ILE A 406 -7.55 -6.50 -13.13
CA ILE A 406 -8.76 -6.80 -12.37
C ILE A 406 -9.72 -5.60 -12.37
N GLY A 407 -9.22 -4.35 -12.39
CA GLY A 407 -10.06 -3.15 -12.36
C GLY A 407 -10.64 -2.68 -13.70
N GLU A 408 -10.03 -3.05 -14.83
CA GLU A 408 -10.33 -2.39 -16.11
C GLU A 408 -10.96 -3.30 -17.18
N SER A 409 -10.80 -4.63 -17.12
CA SER A 409 -11.35 -5.49 -18.19
C SER A 409 -11.39 -7.01 -17.95
N ASP A 410 -11.03 -7.54 -16.78
CA ASP A 410 -11.00 -9.00 -16.60
C ASP A 410 -12.36 -9.60 -16.13
N PRO A 411 -13.07 -10.37 -16.98
CA PRO A 411 -14.32 -11.04 -16.59
C PRO A 411 -14.15 -12.04 -15.45
N VAL A 412 -12.93 -12.48 -15.11
CA VAL A 412 -12.72 -13.52 -14.09
C VAL A 412 -13.19 -13.12 -12.68
N LEU A 413 -13.14 -11.84 -12.32
CA LEU A 413 -13.60 -11.34 -11.01
C LEU A 413 -14.94 -10.59 -11.05
N TYR A 414 -15.37 -10.09 -12.23
CA TYR A 414 -16.56 -9.25 -12.36
C TYR A 414 -17.66 -9.79 -13.29
N SER A 415 -17.46 -10.88 -14.06
CA SER A 415 -18.44 -11.33 -15.06
C SER A 415 -19.62 -12.14 -14.55
N SER A 416 -19.68 -12.47 -13.26
CA SER A 416 -20.89 -13.09 -12.73
C SER A 416 -21.80 -12.00 -12.16
N GLU A 417 -22.91 -11.74 -12.85
CA GLU A 417 -24.12 -11.12 -12.28
C GLU A 417 -24.65 -11.86 -11.02
N ASP A 418 -23.99 -12.95 -10.60
CA ASP A 418 -24.31 -13.80 -9.44
C ASP A 418 -23.28 -13.79 -8.28
N GLY A 419 -22.22 -12.97 -8.29
CA GLY A 419 -21.27 -12.88 -7.17
C GLY A 419 -20.60 -14.22 -6.79
N VAL A 420 -19.56 -14.63 -7.52
CA VAL A 420 -18.82 -15.87 -7.20
C VAL A 420 -18.02 -15.71 -5.91
N ASP A 421 -18.57 -16.15 -4.78
CA ASP A 421 -17.82 -16.33 -3.53
C ASP A 421 -16.75 -17.43 -3.69
N PHE A 422 -15.49 -17.05 -3.50
CA PHE A 422 -14.34 -17.95 -3.35
C PHE A 422 -14.14 -18.33 -1.89
N ASP A 423 -13.78 -19.58 -1.62
CA ASP A 423 -13.37 -20.03 -0.28
C ASP A 423 -11.88 -19.74 -0.04
N TRP A 424 -11.09 -19.76 -1.11
CA TRP A 424 -9.64 -19.60 -1.06
C TRP A 424 -9.11 -18.75 -2.20
N ILE A 425 -8.09 -17.97 -1.90
CA ILE A 425 -7.30 -17.22 -2.87
C ILE A 425 -5.84 -17.62 -2.67
N VAL A 426 -5.22 -18.07 -3.75
CA VAL A 426 -3.81 -18.43 -3.80
C VAL A 426 -3.09 -17.33 -4.56
N LEU A 427 -2.12 -16.69 -3.92
CA LEU A 427 -1.36 -15.56 -4.47
C LEU A 427 0.11 -15.94 -4.64
N GLN A 428 0.62 -15.80 -5.85
CA GLN A 428 2.04 -15.95 -6.15
C GLN A 428 2.53 -14.67 -6.85
N GLU A 429 3.67 -14.15 -6.41
CA GLU A 429 4.31 -12.96 -7.00
C GLU A 429 5.52 -13.37 -7.84
N ASP A 430 5.87 -12.53 -8.79
CA ASP A 430 7.09 -12.66 -9.59
C ASP A 430 8.33 -12.84 -8.72
N ILE A 431 9.16 -13.83 -9.10
CA ILE A 431 10.32 -14.20 -8.33
C ILE A 431 11.35 -13.07 -8.26
N ALA A 432 11.56 -12.30 -9.34
CA ALA A 432 12.52 -11.20 -9.35
C ALA A 432 12.11 -10.09 -8.36
N LEU A 433 10.81 -9.76 -8.32
CA LEU A 433 10.29 -8.78 -7.38
C LEU A 433 10.42 -9.25 -5.93
N MET A 434 10.22 -10.53 -5.68
CA MET A 434 10.36 -11.13 -4.36
C MET A 434 11.81 -11.44 -3.97
N SER A 435 12.75 -11.44 -4.92
CA SER A 435 14.18 -11.57 -4.64
C SER A 435 14.76 -10.29 -4.04
N ASN A 436 14.27 -9.11 -4.40
CA ASN A 436 14.85 -7.85 -3.93
C ASN A 436 14.03 -7.24 -2.79
N ALA A 437 14.66 -6.94 -1.64
CA ALA A 437 13.96 -6.46 -0.45
C ALA A 437 13.20 -5.14 -0.65
N SER A 438 13.66 -4.27 -1.57
CA SER A 438 12.97 -3.01 -1.86
C SER A 438 11.68 -3.27 -2.65
N THR A 439 11.76 -4.05 -3.73
CA THR A 439 10.59 -4.39 -4.55
C THR A 439 9.64 -5.35 -3.84
N ALA A 440 10.15 -6.21 -2.95
CA ALA A 440 9.35 -7.07 -2.10
C ALA A 440 8.49 -6.26 -1.12
N LYS A 441 8.98 -5.11 -0.64
CA LYS A 441 8.18 -4.21 0.19
C LYS A 441 7.00 -3.62 -0.58
N ASP A 442 7.22 -3.22 -1.82
CA ASP A 442 6.15 -2.73 -2.70
C ASP A 442 5.17 -3.85 -3.04
N SER A 443 5.67 -5.06 -3.28
CA SER A 443 4.87 -6.27 -3.51
C SER A 443 4.04 -6.63 -2.27
N ALA A 444 4.58 -6.53 -1.06
CA ALA A 444 3.84 -6.76 0.19
C ALA A 444 2.69 -5.76 0.38
N MET A 445 2.86 -4.52 -0.08
CA MET A 445 1.77 -3.53 -0.12
C MET A 445 0.67 -3.93 -1.11
N LEU A 446 1.04 -4.45 -2.28
CA LEU A 446 0.11 -4.97 -3.28
C LEU A 446 -0.54 -6.30 -2.86
N ALA A 447 0.12 -7.14 -2.08
CA ALA A 447 -0.48 -8.30 -1.45
C ALA A 447 -1.66 -7.92 -0.54
N GLY A 448 -1.47 -6.89 0.30
CA GLY A 448 -2.56 -6.30 1.09
C GLY A 448 -3.69 -5.77 0.22
N ALA A 449 -3.36 -5.24 -0.95
CA ALA A 449 -4.31 -4.76 -1.93
C ALA A 449 -5.24 -5.86 -2.45
N VAL A 450 -4.63 -6.90 -3.01
CA VAL A 450 -5.31 -8.04 -3.60
C VAL A 450 -6.09 -8.80 -2.53
N HIS A 451 -5.51 -8.98 -1.35
CA HIS A 451 -6.18 -9.55 -0.19
C HIS A 451 -7.47 -8.77 0.14
N MET A 452 -7.39 -7.45 0.34
CA MET A 452 -8.57 -6.65 0.70
C MET A 452 -9.63 -6.57 -0.40
N MET A 453 -9.25 -6.53 -1.68
CA MET A 453 -10.20 -6.49 -2.80
C MET A 453 -11.05 -7.76 -2.90
N ILE A 454 -10.52 -8.90 -2.48
CA ILE A 454 -11.15 -10.21 -2.68
C ILE A 454 -11.73 -10.77 -1.37
N THR A 455 -11.13 -10.52 -0.21
CA THR A 455 -11.67 -11.02 1.08
C THR A 455 -12.91 -10.26 1.55
N LYS A 456 -13.01 -8.95 1.29
CA LYS A 456 -14.21 -8.15 1.64
C LYS A 456 -15.42 -8.43 0.75
N SER A 457 -15.22 -8.96 -0.45
CA SER A 457 -16.27 -9.35 -1.40
C SER A 457 -16.66 -10.82 -1.30
N HIS A 458 -15.78 -11.71 -0.79
CA HIS A 458 -16.00 -13.17 -0.92
C HIS A 458 -15.78 -14.03 0.34
N ARG A 459 -15.37 -13.47 1.50
CA ARG A 459 -15.07 -14.26 2.74
C ARG A 459 -13.99 -15.34 2.55
N ALA A 460 -13.14 -15.20 1.53
CA ALA A 460 -12.11 -16.17 1.17
C ALA A 460 -10.90 -16.12 2.11
N LYS A 461 -10.21 -17.26 2.28
CA LYS A 461 -8.91 -17.34 2.94
C LYS A 461 -7.77 -17.12 1.96
N THR A 462 -6.80 -16.28 2.34
CA THR A 462 -5.66 -15.94 1.47
C THR A 462 -4.43 -16.77 1.81
N VAL A 463 -3.83 -17.37 0.79
CA VAL A 463 -2.63 -18.20 0.87
C VAL A 463 -1.59 -17.63 -0.07
N PHE A 464 -0.45 -17.18 0.45
CA PHE A 464 0.71 -16.82 -0.35
C PHE A 464 1.51 -18.07 -0.69
N VAL A 465 1.91 -18.24 -1.94
CA VAL A 465 2.81 -19.31 -2.36
C VAL A 465 4.24 -18.87 -2.14
N LEU A 466 4.91 -19.44 -1.12
CA LEU A 466 6.35 -19.29 -1.00
C LEU A 466 7.03 -20.10 -2.11
N THR A 467 7.25 -19.46 -3.26
CA THR A 467 7.99 -20.03 -4.39
C THR A 467 9.40 -20.42 -3.97
N PHE A 468 9.98 -21.45 -4.58
CA PHE A 468 11.35 -21.85 -4.30
C PHE A 468 12.35 -21.05 -5.13
N GLY A 469 13.54 -20.81 -4.57
CA GLY A 469 14.59 -20.06 -5.25
C GLY A 469 15.19 -20.82 -6.45
N GLY A 470 15.85 -20.10 -7.36
CA GLY A 470 16.56 -20.73 -8.50
C GLY A 470 17.58 -21.81 -8.09
N ARG A 471 17.66 -22.88 -8.90
CA ARG A 471 18.47 -24.09 -8.72
C ARG A 471 19.92 -23.79 -8.37
N ASN A 472 20.52 -22.85 -9.10
CA ASN A 472 21.93 -22.46 -8.99
C ASN A 472 22.13 -21.15 -8.24
N GLY A 473 21.13 -20.70 -7.48
CA GLY A 473 21.04 -19.31 -7.04
C GLY A 473 20.30 -18.44 -8.05
N TYR A 474 20.35 -17.13 -7.88
CA TYR A 474 19.56 -16.18 -8.66
C TYR A 474 20.21 -14.80 -8.74
N ASN A 475 19.99 -14.10 -9.83
CA ASN A 475 20.41 -12.72 -10.02
C ASN A 475 19.18 -11.93 -10.46
N ASP A 476 18.81 -10.94 -9.65
CA ASP A 476 17.63 -10.10 -9.90
C ASP A 476 17.82 -9.12 -11.08
N GLY A 477 19.03 -9.00 -11.62
CA GLY A 477 19.36 -8.05 -12.69
C GLY A 477 19.67 -6.63 -12.20
N ASP A 478 19.30 -6.31 -10.96
CA ASP A 478 19.47 -5.00 -10.31
C ASP A 478 20.61 -4.98 -9.28
N GLY A 479 21.41 -6.04 -9.25
CA GLY A 479 22.67 -6.14 -8.51
C GLY A 479 22.61 -7.01 -7.26
N THR A 480 21.44 -7.58 -6.93
CA THR A 480 21.34 -8.59 -5.88
C THR A 480 21.65 -9.96 -6.46
N VAL A 481 22.71 -10.58 -5.95
CA VAL A 481 23.15 -11.90 -6.40
C VAL A 481 23.08 -12.88 -5.25
N TYR A 482 22.28 -13.92 -5.44
CA TYR A 482 22.18 -15.08 -4.58
C TYR A 482 23.05 -16.19 -5.17
N PRO A 483 24.19 -16.53 -4.55
CA PRO A 483 25.17 -17.45 -5.16
C PRO A 483 24.73 -18.92 -5.21
N HIS A 484 23.68 -19.30 -4.49
CA HIS A 484 23.18 -20.68 -4.45
C HIS A 484 21.72 -20.71 -3.98
N PHE A 485 21.03 -21.83 -4.29
CA PHE A 485 19.63 -22.07 -3.93
C PHE A 485 19.28 -21.63 -2.51
N MET A 486 20.03 -22.11 -1.51
CA MET A 486 19.71 -21.82 -0.10
C MET A 486 19.65 -20.33 0.23
N SER A 487 20.60 -19.53 -0.28
CA SER A 487 20.64 -18.08 -0.02
C SER A 487 19.49 -17.34 -0.69
N HIS A 488 19.05 -17.80 -1.86
CA HIS A 488 17.88 -17.24 -2.52
C HIS A 488 16.59 -17.64 -1.79
N ASN A 489 16.49 -18.91 -1.37
CA ASN A 489 15.34 -19.44 -0.65
C ASN A 489 15.10 -18.71 0.67
N GLU A 490 16.17 -18.38 1.40
CA GLU A 490 16.11 -17.56 2.61
C GLU A 490 15.59 -16.15 2.36
N ALA A 491 16.04 -15.50 1.29
CA ALA A 491 15.58 -14.15 0.93
C ALA A 491 14.10 -14.14 0.53
N LEU A 492 13.67 -15.11 -0.28
CA LEU A 492 12.26 -15.27 -0.62
C LEU A 492 11.41 -15.50 0.63
N LEU A 493 11.87 -16.35 1.55
CA LEU A 493 11.19 -16.60 2.82
C LEU A 493 11.02 -15.31 3.64
N GLU A 494 12.08 -14.51 3.79
CA GLU A 494 12.01 -13.23 4.49
C GLU A 494 11.01 -12.26 3.85
N ASN A 495 11.03 -12.17 2.52
CA ASN A 495 10.20 -11.24 1.76
C ASN A 495 8.72 -11.66 1.74
N TYR A 496 8.42 -12.95 1.61
CA TYR A 496 7.05 -13.45 1.73
C TYR A 496 6.51 -13.34 3.17
N TYR A 497 7.37 -13.42 4.19
CA TYR A 497 6.96 -13.09 5.56
C TYR A 497 6.52 -11.64 5.71
N MET A 498 7.09 -10.70 4.94
CA MET A 498 6.59 -9.31 4.95
C MET A 498 5.15 -9.25 4.44
N CYS A 499 4.81 -9.99 3.39
CA CYS A 499 3.45 -10.08 2.85
C CYS A 499 2.48 -10.58 3.92
N VAL A 500 2.79 -11.74 4.53
CA VAL A 500 1.95 -12.33 5.59
C VAL A 500 1.79 -11.36 6.76
N ARG A 501 2.87 -10.75 7.25
CA ARG A 501 2.81 -9.76 8.35
C ARG A 501 1.94 -8.56 8.02
N GLN A 502 1.94 -8.15 6.76
CA GLN A 502 1.20 -6.99 6.29
C GLN A 502 -0.29 -7.27 6.08
N THR A 503 -0.67 -8.53 5.86
CA THR A 503 -2.07 -8.91 5.60
C THR A 503 -2.74 -9.66 6.74
N TYR A 504 -1.97 -10.17 7.71
CA TYR A 504 -2.51 -11.01 8.77
C TYR A 504 -3.42 -10.22 9.72
N ASP A 505 -4.63 -10.73 9.92
CA ASP A 505 -5.55 -10.33 10.99
C ASP A 505 -5.98 -11.58 11.78
N VAL A 506 -6.22 -11.45 13.09
CA VAL A 506 -6.64 -12.60 13.92
C VAL A 506 -8.04 -13.12 13.54
N ALA A 507 -8.92 -12.24 13.07
CA ALA A 507 -10.24 -12.57 12.55
C ALA A 507 -10.17 -13.04 11.09
N ASP A 508 -9.15 -12.62 10.33
CA ASP A 508 -8.90 -13.08 8.97
C ASP A 508 -7.42 -13.43 8.70
N PRO A 509 -6.97 -14.62 9.14
CA PRO A 509 -5.58 -15.02 8.96
C PRO A 509 -5.25 -15.23 7.49
N THR A 510 -4.08 -14.71 7.10
CA THR A 510 -3.42 -15.04 5.84
C THR A 510 -2.32 -16.07 6.08
N TYR A 511 -2.16 -16.97 5.12
CA TYR A 511 -1.29 -18.14 5.25
C TYR A 511 -0.12 -18.10 4.28
N LEU A 512 0.94 -18.85 4.60
CA LEU A 512 2.07 -19.08 3.72
C LEU A 512 2.14 -20.57 3.38
N LEU A 513 2.03 -20.89 2.08
CA LEU A 513 2.21 -22.23 1.57
C LEU A 513 3.72 -22.55 1.46
N PRO A 514 4.23 -23.58 2.16
CA PRO A 514 5.67 -23.76 2.35
C PRO A 514 6.35 -24.55 1.21
N VAL A 515 6.12 -24.20 -0.06
CA VAL A 515 6.70 -24.94 -1.20
C VAL A 515 8.22 -24.87 -1.20
N ALA A 516 8.79 -23.67 -0.97
CA ALA A 516 10.24 -23.49 -0.81
C ALA A 516 10.88 -24.35 0.26
N MET A 517 10.18 -24.59 1.37
CA MET A 517 10.69 -25.44 2.45
C MET A 517 10.65 -26.92 2.05
N ALA A 518 9.69 -27.32 1.21
CA ALA A 518 9.64 -28.67 0.66
C ALA A 518 10.77 -28.89 -0.36
N ALA A 519 11.05 -27.90 -1.22
CA ALA A 519 12.21 -27.94 -2.11
C ALA A 519 13.54 -27.95 -1.32
N GLU A 520 13.64 -27.18 -0.23
CA GLU A 520 14.79 -27.19 0.68
C GLU A 520 15.00 -28.55 1.34
N ALA A 521 13.94 -29.21 1.79
CA ALA A 521 14.05 -30.55 2.36
C ALA A 521 14.54 -31.58 1.32
N ILE A 522 14.06 -31.51 0.07
CA ILE A 522 14.56 -32.35 -1.03
C ILE A 522 16.05 -32.07 -1.29
N TYR A 523 16.43 -30.78 -1.36
CA TYR A 523 17.82 -30.36 -1.53
C TYR A 523 18.72 -30.97 -0.46
N MET A 524 18.34 -30.86 0.82
CA MET A 524 19.15 -31.35 1.93
C MET A 524 19.28 -32.88 1.92
N GLU A 525 18.19 -33.60 1.64
CA GLU A 525 18.25 -35.06 1.51
C GLU A 525 19.13 -35.52 0.34
N ASP A 526 19.08 -34.83 -0.80
CA ASP A 526 19.96 -35.12 -1.94
C ASP A 526 21.42 -34.80 -1.61
N TRP A 527 21.66 -33.70 -0.88
CA TRP A 527 23.00 -33.30 -0.45
C TRP A 527 23.65 -34.36 0.45
N GLU A 528 22.86 -34.99 1.32
CA GLU A 528 23.30 -36.08 2.21
C GLU A 528 23.77 -37.34 1.45
N THR A 529 23.43 -37.48 0.17
CA THR A 529 23.95 -38.57 -0.69
C THR A 529 25.40 -38.35 -1.15
N GLY A 530 25.99 -37.19 -0.84
CA GLY A 530 27.39 -36.86 -1.14
C GLY A 530 27.62 -36.27 -2.53
N ARG A 531 26.55 -35.81 -3.20
CA ARG A 531 26.60 -35.11 -4.49
C ARG A 531 25.91 -33.76 -4.37
N ASP A 532 26.33 -32.80 -5.17
CA ASP A 532 25.70 -31.49 -5.21
C ASP A 532 24.35 -31.57 -5.95
N PRO A 533 23.20 -31.38 -5.27
CA PRO A 533 21.88 -31.50 -5.87
C PRO A 533 21.64 -30.47 -6.98
N ALA A 534 22.28 -29.30 -6.93
CA ALA A 534 22.08 -28.27 -7.94
C ALA A 534 22.70 -28.65 -9.30
N THR A 535 23.65 -29.59 -9.31
CA THR A 535 24.41 -29.99 -10.51
C THR A 535 24.30 -31.47 -10.87
N ASP A 536 23.81 -32.33 -9.97
CA ASP A 536 23.54 -33.74 -10.26
C ASP A 536 22.15 -33.92 -10.90
N GLU A 537 22.12 -34.18 -12.21
CA GLU A 537 20.89 -34.44 -12.99
C GLU A 537 20.08 -35.64 -12.47
N GLU A 538 20.74 -36.56 -11.76
CA GLU A 538 20.11 -37.72 -11.14
C GLU A 538 19.45 -37.38 -9.78
N SER A 539 19.70 -36.19 -9.22
CA SER A 539 19.04 -35.74 -8.00
C SER A 539 17.60 -35.32 -8.27
N LEU A 540 16.71 -35.52 -7.29
CA LEU A 540 15.33 -35.06 -7.41
C LEU A 540 15.29 -33.53 -7.40
N PHE A 541 16.13 -32.88 -6.59
CA PHE A 541 16.21 -31.42 -6.54
C PHE A 541 16.50 -30.83 -7.91
N TYR A 542 17.47 -31.37 -8.66
CA TYR A 542 17.77 -30.91 -10.02
C TYR A 542 16.54 -31.03 -10.92
N ARG A 543 15.84 -32.17 -10.83
CA ARG A 543 14.64 -32.45 -11.62
C ARG A 543 13.42 -31.62 -11.24
N LEU A 544 13.42 -30.86 -10.13
CA LEU A 544 12.34 -29.91 -9.84
C LEU A 544 12.30 -28.71 -10.79
N TYR A 545 13.37 -28.46 -11.54
CA TYR A 545 13.51 -27.28 -12.37
C TYR A 545 13.48 -27.62 -13.85
N ALA A 546 12.94 -26.69 -14.64
CA ALA A 546 13.19 -26.61 -16.06
C ALA A 546 14.69 -26.33 -16.34
N GLU A 547 15.07 -26.36 -17.62
CA GLU A 547 16.46 -26.18 -18.05
C GLU A 547 17.08 -24.85 -17.57
N ASP A 548 16.26 -23.79 -17.50
CA ASP A 548 16.67 -22.45 -17.04
C ASP A 548 17.01 -22.38 -15.54
N GLY A 549 16.68 -23.40 -14.75
CA GLY A 549 16.93 -23.43 -13.32
C GLY A 549 16.10 -22.46 -12.49
N VAL A 550 15.04 -21.87 -13.04
CA VAL A 550 14.12 -20.95 -12.34
C VAL A 550 12.69 -21.49 -12.38
N HIS A 551 12.20 -21.88 -13.56
CA HIS A 551 10.84 -22.38 -13.70
C HIS A 551 10.71 -23.81 -13.16
N PRO A 552 9.53 -24.19 -12.62
CA PRO A 552 9.28 -25.56 -12.22
C PRO A 552 9.24 -26.48 -13.44
N SER A 553 9.74 -27.70 -13.30
CA SER A 553 9.51 -28.84 -14.21
C SER A 553 8.14 -29.49 -13.95
N ALA A 554 7.88 -30.67 -14.55
CA ALA A 554 6.75 -31.51 -14.19
C ALA A 554 6.79 -31.91 -12.70
N GLU A 555 7.95 -32.33 -12.19
CA GLU A 555 8.20 -32.67 -10.78
C GLU A 555 8.04 -31.44 -9.87
N GLY A 556 8.55 -30.28 -10.28
CA GLY A 556 8.41 -29.02 -9.56
C GLY A 556 6.95 -28.59 -9.43
N SER A 557 6.18 -28.65 -10.52
CA SER A 557 4.75 -28.33 -10.51
C SER A 557 3.94 -29.36 -9.72
N TYR A 558 4.33 -30.64 -9.76
CA TYR A 558 3.72 -31.68 -8.92
C TYR A 558 3.98 -31.42 -7.43
N LEU A 559 5.20 -30.99 -7.05
CA LEU A 559 5.54 -30.57 -5.67
C LEU A 559 4.65 -29.43 -5.19
N ILE A 560 4.43 -28.39 -6.02
CA ILE A 560 3.52 -27.28 -5.70
C ILE A 560 2.10 -27.81 -5.46
N ALA A 561 1.58 -28.62 -6.38
CA ALA A 561 0.20 -29.12 -6.32
C ALA A 561 -0.06 -30.08 -5.15
N VAL A 562 0.90 -30.95 -4.81
CA VAL A 562 0.84 -31.81 -3.62
C VAL A 562 0.86 -30.98 -2.34
N THR A 563 1.74 -29.96 -2.27
CA THR A 563 1.84 -29.07 -1.11
C THR A 563 0.54 -28.30 -0.90
N LEU A 564 -0.05 -27.72 -1.96
CA LEU A 564 -1.37 -27.09 -1.94
C LEU A 564 -2.45 -28.05 -1.42
N SER A 565 -2.50 -29.26 -1.97
CA SER A 565 -3.53 -30.24 -1.60
C SER A 565 -3.44 -30.66 -0.15
N SER A 566 -2.23 -30.98 0.35
CA SER A 566 -2.03 -31.32 1.75
C SER A 566 -2.37 -30.14 2.66
N PHE A 567 -1.89 -28.93 2.31
CA PHE A 567 -2.12 -27.72 3.09
C PHE A 567 -3.62 -27.40 3.24
N MET A 568 -4.37 -27.40 2.13
CA MET A 568 -5.78 -27.00 2.13
C MET A 568 -6.72 -28.08 2.68
N SER A 569 -6.39 -29.35 2.50
CA SER A 569 -7.19 -30.46 3.05
C SER A 569 -6.88 -30.74 4.52
N GLY A 570 -5.66 -30.44 4.97
CA GLY A 570 -5.12 -30.93 6.24
C GLY A 570 -4.85 -32.44 6.25
N LEU A 571 -4.91 -33.11 5.08
CA LEU A 571 -4.70 -34.55 4.94
C LEU A 571 -3.24 -34.85 4.58
N ASP A 572 -2.79 -36.04 4.99
CA ASP A 572 -1.46 -36.52 4.70
C ASP A 572 -1.36 -36.97 3.22
N PRO A 573 -0.48 -36.32 2.43
CA PRO A 573 -0.39 -36.54 0.99
C PRO A 573 0.25 -37.89 0.63
N THR A 574 0.83 -38.64 1.57
CA THR A 574 1.44 -39.95 1.27
C THR A 574 0.43 -41.00 0.76
N ARG A 575 -0.87 -40.76 0.95
CA ARG A 575 -1.93 -41.61 0.39
C ARG A 575 -2.30 -41.29 -1.05
N ILE A 576 -1.81 -40.19 -1.62
CA ILE A 576 -2.09 -39.86 -3.03
C ILE A 576 -1.51 -40.99 -3.90
N THR A 577 -2.38 -41.65 -4.64
CA THR A 577 -2.04 -42.70 -5.60
C THR A 577 -1.90 -42.17 -7.03
N TRP A 578 -2.41 -40.96 -7.30
CA TRP A 578 -2.31 -40.32 -8.60
C TRP A 578 -0.98 -39.55 -8.77
N PHE A 579 -0.38 -39.68 -9.95
CA PHE A 579 0.70 -38.83 -10.44
C PHE A 579 0.60 -38.78 -11.98
N PRO A 580 1.09 -37.72 -12.64
CA PRO A 580 1.07 -37.66 -14.10
C PRO A 580 2.13 -38.61 -14.66
N ASP A 581 1.71 -39.59 -15.48
CA ASP A 581 2.54 -40.66 -16.05
C ASP A 581 2.62 -40.59 -17.59
N GLY A 582 2.33 -39.43 -18.18
CA GLY A 582 2.27 -39.22 -19.62
C GLY A 582 1.07 -39.88 -20.34
N GLY A 583 0.11 -40.47 -19.61
CA GLY A 583 -1.06 -41.12 -20.19
C GLY A 583 -2.20 -40.16 -20.58
N SER A 584 -2.41 -39.99 -21.89
CA SER A 584 -3.53 -39.36 -22.65
C SER A 584 -4.50 -38.39 -21.91
N GLY A 585 -4.67 -37.18 -22.45
CA GLY A 585 -5.53 -36.11 -21.94
C GLY A 585 -4.84 -34.73 -21.96
N ASP A 586 -5.41 -33.74 -21.26
CA ASP A 586 -4.91 -32.35 -21.17
C ASP A 586 -3.51 -32.22 -20.49
N LEU A 587 -2.92 -33.34 -20.07
CA LEU A 587 -1.63 -33.46 -19.37
C LEU A 587 -0.61 -34.34 -20.15
N GLU A 588 -0.82 -34.56 -21.46
CA GLU A 588 -0.02 -35.45 -22.32
C GLU A 588 1.51 -35.21 -22.36
N ASN A 589 1.97 -34.06 -21.87
CA ASN A 589 3.40 -33.72 -21.80
C ASN A 589 3.96 -33.68 -20.35
N LEU A 590 3.20 -34.21 -19.38
CA LEU A 590 3.63 -34.33 -17.98
C LEU A 590 3.96 -35.78 -17.67
N ASP A 591 5.23 -36.04 -17.38
CA ASP A 591 5.71 -37.32 -16.90
C ASP A 591 6.51 -37.07 -15.63
N VAL A 592 6.01 -37.59 -14.51
CA VAL A 592 6.67 -37.58 -13.21
C VAL A 592 6.96 -39.02 -12.86
N ALA A 593 8.24 -39.35 -12.67
CA ALA A 593 8.63 -40.69 -12.28
C ALA A 593 7.96 -41.10 -10.96
N GLU A 594 7.43 -42.32 -10.87
CA GLU A 594 6.70 -42.81 -9.69
C GLU A 594 7.53 -42.66 -8.39
N ALA A 595 8.83 -42.94 -8.46
CA ALA A 595 9.76 -42.81 -7.33
C ALA A 595 9.86 -41.35 -6.85
N ASP A 596 9.90 -40.40 -7.78
CA ASP A 596 9.95 -38.96 -7.49
C ASP A 596 8.61 -38.51 -6.90
N ALA A 597 7.49 -38.99 -7.45
CA ALA A 597 6.15 -38.71 -6.92
C ALA A 597 6.00 -39.20 -5.46
N VAL A 598 6.50 -40.40 -5.13
CA VAL A 598 6.50 -40.92 -3.74
C VAL A 598 7.26 -39.98 -2.83
N ARG A 599 8.49 -39.62 -3.19
CA ARG A 599 9.35 -38.80 -2.36
C ARG A 599 8.82 -37.38 -2.17
N ILE A 600 8.26 -36.78 -3.23
CA ILE A 600 7.59 -35.48 -3.17
C ILE A 600 6.45 -35.50 -2.16
N ARG A 601 5.60 -36.54 -2.16
CA ARG A 601 4.50 -36.68 -1.20
C ARG A 601 5.00 -36.77 0.23
N GLU A 602 6.02 -37.58 0.50
CA GLU A 602 6.61 -37.71 1.83
C GLU A 602 7.18 -36.38 2.34
N VAL A 603 7.94 -35.67 1.49
CA VAL A 603 8.54 -34.39 1.87
C VAL A 603 7.48 -33.33 2.12
N ALA A 604 6.55 -33.14 1.17
CA ALA A 604 5.47 -32.16 1.28
C ALA A 604 4.63 -32.40 2.54
N GLY A 605 4.27 -33.65 2.84
CA GLY A 605 3.51 -34.01 4.03
C GLY A 605 4.24 -33.66 5.33
N ARG A 606 5.54 -33.98 5.43
CA ARG A 606 6.35 -33.62 6.61
C ARG A 606 6.46 -32.11 6.77
N VAL A 607 6.72 -31.37 5.69
CA VAL A 607 6.90 -29.91 5.74
C VAL A 607 5.62 -29.19 6.13
N VAL A 608 4.47 -29.56 5.53
CA VAL A 608 3.17 -28.98 5.90
C VAL A 608 2.85 -29.22 7.38
N GLN A 609 3.08 -30.43 7.89
CA GLN A 609 2.88 -30.77 9.31
C GLN A 609 3.88 -30.07 10.26
N MET A 610 5.09 -29.73 9.79
CA MET A 610 6.09 -29.02 10.59
C MET A 610 5.83 -27.51 10.63
N ALA A 611 5.28 -26.93 9.56
CA ALA A 611 4.88 -25.53 9.50
C ALA A 611 3.79 -25.17 10.53
N ASP A 612 3.06 -26.18 11.07
CA ASP A 612 2.13 -26.02 12.20
C ASP A 612 2.79 -25.78 13.56
N ARG A 613 4.13 -25.84 13.65
CA ARG A 613 4.85 -25.69 14.91
C ARG A 613 5.46 -24.30 15.05
N PRO A 614 5.28 -23.61 16.19
CA PRO A 614 5.82 -22.26 16.44
C PRO A 614 7.33 -22.02 16.34
N SER A 615 8.12 -23.03 15.95
CA SER A 615 9.57 -23.07 16.12
C SER A 615 10.34 -23.41 14.83
N TYR A 616 9.74 -23.30 13.65
CA TYR A 616 10.49 -23.53 12.40
C TYR A 616 11.40 -22.34 12.10
N THR A 617 12.56 -22.29 12.75
CA THR A 617 13.74 -21.60 12.19
C THR A 617 14.24 -22.43 11.02
N SER A 618 14.61 -21.81 9.89
CA SER A 618 15.19 -22.51 8.73
C SER A 618 16.24 -23.53 9.20
N LEU A 619 16.32 -24.68 8.53
CA LEU A 619 17.36 -25.68 8.82
C LEU A 619 18.77 -25.09 8.63
N ALA A 620 18.90 -24.04 7.81
CA ALA A 620 20.10 -23.22 7.67
C ALA A 620 20.58 -22.51 8.96
N ALA A 621 19.71 -22.30 9.96
CA ALA A 621 20.14 -21.78 11.27
C ALA A 621 21.06 -22.77 12.02
N LYS A 622 21.11 -24.05 11.63
CA LYS A 622 22.09 -25.01 12.15
C LYS A 622 23.47 -24.91 11.49
N ASP A 623 23.59 -24.28 10.33
CA ASP A 623 24.88 -24.20 9.60
C ASP A 623 25.84 -23.15 10.15
N HIS A 624 25.33 -22.17 10.90
CA HIS A 624 26.19 -21.32 11.75
C HIS A 624 26.93 -22.11 12.84
N CYS A 625 26.52 -23.35 13.14
CA CYS A 625 27.24 -24.20 14.08
C CYS A 625 28.30 -25.10 13.42
N MET A 626 28.27 -25.30 12.09
CA MET A 626 29.17 -26.22 11.38
C MET A 626 30.39 -25.52 10.76
N VAL A 627 30.29 -24.23 10.39
CA VAL A 627 31.45 -23.43 9.94
C VAL A 627 32.47 -23.21 11.09
N SER A 628 32.02 -23.28 12.35
CA SER A 628 32.88 -23.21 13.54
C SER A 628 33.72 -24.49 13.76
N ILE A 629 33.24 -25.65 13.29
CA ILE A 629 33.94 -26.95 13.48
C ILE A 629 35.05 -27.13 12.42
N ALA A 630 34.86 -26.65 11.19
CA ALA A 630 35.91 -26.64 10.16
C ALA A 630 37.07 -25.68 10.54
N SER A 631 36.74 -24.55 11.17
CA SER A 631 37.72 -23.56 11.64
C SER A 631 38.57 -24.07 12.82
N THR A 632 38.02 -24.97 13.65
CA THR A 632 38.75 -25.58 14.77
C THR A 632 39.55 -26.84 14.38
N MET A 633 39.16 -27.56 13.32
CA MET A 633 39.98 -28.68 12.81
C MET A 633 41.21 -28.22 12.01
N THR A 634 41.15 -27.07 11.36
CA THR A 634 42.32 -26.49 10.65
C THR A 634 43.38 -25.94 11.62
N ALA A 635 42.97 -25.49 12.81
CA ALA A 635 43.88 -25.06 13.87
C ALA A 635 44.56 -26.23 14.60
N LEU A 636 43.97 -27.43 14.60
CA LEU A 636 44.56 -28.63 15.21
C LEU A 636 45.60 -29.33 14.31
N TRP A 637 45.60 -29.05 12.99
CA TRP A 637 46.60 -29.57 12.04
C TRP A 637 47.89 -28.73 11.96
N PHE A 638 47.92 -27.55 12.60
CA PHE A 638 49.12 -26.72 12.73
C PHE A 638 49.80 -26.85 14.11
N LEU A 639 49.27 -27.68 15.00
CA LEU A 639 49.78 -27.91 16.36
C LEU A 639 50.04 -29.40 16.68
N LEU A 640 49.97 -30.27 15.68
CA LEU A 640 50.55 -31.63 15.64
C LEU A 640 51.52 -31.70 14.47
#